data_AF-A0A954I2M3-F1
#
_entry.id   AF-A0A954I2M3-F1
#
_cell.length_a   1.000
_cell.length_b   1.000
_cell.length_c   1.000
_cell.angle_alpha   90.00
_cell.angle_beta   90.00
_cell.angle_gamma   90.00
#
_symmetry.space_group_name_H-M   'P 1'
#
loop_
_entity.id
_entity.type
_entity.pdbx_description
1 polymer ?
#
loop_
_entity_poly.entity_id
_entity_poly.type
_entity_poly.pdbx_seq_one_letter_code
_entity_poly.pdbx_strand_id
1 'polypeptide(L)'
;MLTLRRCSILCLLICSLFCCDDGMGLRSAAGAERRPNIVLIYVDDMGFGDIESFRTLGVPATAGRASPDSHYPATPNMDRLAEQGVRLTQFYTASPICSPSRVAVTTGQYPARHLINSFLNSREANRAHGMRDFLDPSAPTIARTFHNAGYATAHFGKWHMGGGRDVDDAPLPTEYGFSESLVSFEGLGDRILPPGNLSKQSEQLGRGDIRWVEKHEQTGIYIDRCIDFIDRHKSDPFYLHLWLNDVHDGHVPAPETDEEFKSVTSNVAEQRFFAVLTAMDREIGRLVDHIDAQGLGEQTLIVLTSDNGPTAWPSYYRRGQDPPGSTAGFRGRKWSLYEGGIRMPCIARWTGHVPAGQINTESVVCTIDLFPTLTAIAGIDLTKALDAQGIPATPSSYFDGIDMSEALLGKSPMRTKPLYWEYGRDDSYLQPGHPLDASPNLALRDGKWKLLVNADGSRLELYDFSRSRTEFDNVAGRHPQVAERLKEQLLTWRRSLPCLDPSENSVAQSIKRQIGRSAHSFKAGDVVPAAASPAIASAPFAVTVKMIPDGSDGVIVAQGGSQAGWAVYIQDERLKFTTRVRGQETTFETDPPTAGTEVELTASLLGDGAMRMHIGQDLPQVVMAPSVIPNAPGDGLEVGQDRRSPVGNYAAPFTWTGQVQEVTVAVGERVSAGPPPTLVSRFAADLDPLHPLPEYPRPQLVRDQWMNLNGYWEYAISPGRSLPDGMHDLSSPEKWDGRILVPFCVESALSGVRARVGHDQALWYRRRFTLPEGWSTGNVVLHFGAVDWESYVWVNGRPVVGSAHRGGYDPFSYRIGHLLKAGEENEIVVRVWDPTDLGSQPRGKQVAEPHGIWYTPVTGIWQTVWLEAAPALSISKVQFTPDVANQQVQIEVTAGLELKQPAALPIEVSIRTGDAVVATGAGKTAGGLATLTLPIPDPHLWSPDDPFLYDVEVRVAQPDGDRVQSYFGMRSIAMGPGPNGHQRLLLNGEPLFQFGPLDQGWWPDGLYTAPTDAALRYDIEMTKKFGFNLARKHVKVEPDRWYYWCDKLGLLVWQDQPSGMAREKNQSVRAGHADSDFSPEEHEQYMLELRRMIDTCGNHPCIVAWVPFNEGWGQHQTNEVLAWTKKYDPSRLVNGPSGWEDRGFGDMKDMHRYPGPDMFPIMPDRVSVLGEYGGLGLPVAGHTWVDSNNWGYRTYTTREELQDNYRRLTEQLPSLIASGLAAAVYT
;
A
#
# COMPACT_ATOMS: atom_id res chain seq x y z
N MET A 1 46.00 41.84 18.54
CA MET A 1 47.19 42.23 17.76
C MET A 1 47.04 41.60 16.39
N LEU A 2 46.53 42.34 15.39
CA LEU A 2 47.30 43.11 14.37
C LEU A 2 48.08 42.16 13.42
N THR A 3 47.54 41.73 12.26
CA THR A 3 47.53 42.38 10.90
C THR A 3 48.90 42.36 10.17
N LEU A 4 49.08 42.26 8.83
CA LEU A 4 48.26 41.97 7.62
C LEU A 4 49.21 41.81 6.38
N ARG A 5 48.87 40.94 5.40
CA ARG A 5 49.04 41.07 3.89
C ARG A 5 50.41 41.12 3.13
N ARG A 6 50.56 40.14 2.21
CA ARG A 6 50.69 40.20 0.70
C ARG A 6 52.02 40.43 -0.08
N CYS A 7 52.25 39.53 -1.07
CA CYS A 7 52.67 39.74 -2.50
C CYS A 7 54.11 40.21 -2.84
N SER A 8 54.79 39.89 -3.99
CA SER A 8 54.51 39.06 -5.20
C SER A 8 55.74 38.95 -6.18
N ILE A 9 55.79 37.91 -7.06
CA ILE A 9 56.31 37.90 -8.49
C ILE A 9 57.86 38.06 -8.77
N LEU A 10 58.54 37.56 -9.84
CA LEU A 10 58.44 36.45 -10.85
C LEU A 10 59.65 36.50 -11.86
N CYS A 11 59.93 35.42 -12.65
CA CYS A 11 60.75 35.36 -13.93
C CYS A 11 62.30 35.55 -13.87
N LEU A 12 63.19 35.20 -14.83
CA LEU A 12 63.37 34.28 -16.02
C LEU A 12 64.90 34.35 -16.44
N LEU A 13 65.41 33.87 -17.59
CA LEU A 13 65.84 32.49 -17.97
C LEU A 13 66.87 32.57 -19.18
N ILE A 14 67.56 31.47 -19.58
CA ILE A 14 68.14 31.12 -20.94
C ILE A 14 69.69 31.23 -21.24
N CYS A 15 70.21 30.16 -21.88
CA CYS A 15 71.44 29.96 -22.72
C CYS A 15 72.85 29.86 -22.06
N SER A 16 73.80 29.03 -22.54
CA SER A 16 74.00 28.39 -23.88
C SER A 16 74.81 27.05 -23.87
N LEU A 17 74.75 26.26 -24.97
CA LEU A 17 75.43 24.95 -25.17
C LEU A 17 76.80 25.04 -25.90
N PHE A 18 77.70 24.04 -25.73
CA PHE A 18 78.07 23.00 -26.74
C PHE A 18 79.37 22.18 -26.44
N CYS A 19 79.41 20.93 -26.97
CA CYS A 19 80.56 20.01 -27.15
C CYS A 19 81.19 19.37 -25.89
N CYS A 20 81.60 18.09 -25.84
CA CYS A 20 81.83 17.05 -26.88
C CYS A 20 81.55 15.62 -26.35
N ASP A 21 81.28 14.68 -27.26
CA ASP A 21 81.16 13.22 -27.00
C ASP A 21 82.53 12.52 -26.90
N ASP A 22 82.63 11.47 -26.07
CA ASP A 22 83.00 10.09 -26.49
C ASP A 22 83.14 9.11 -25.31
N GLY A 23 82.75 7.84 -25.50
CA GLY A 23 83.57 6.73 -24.97
C GLY A 23 83.17 5.96 -23.70
N MET A 24 81.92 5.50 -23.61
CA MET A 24 81.59 4.14 -23.13
C MET A 24 81.91 3.73 -21.67
N GLY A 25 80.88 3.81 -20.81
CA GLY A 25 80.85 3.19 -19.48
C GLY A 25 79.42 2.88 -19.05
N LEU A 26 78.83 1.79 -19.58
CA LEU A 26 77.45 1.37 -19.31
C LEU A 26 77.24 1.00 -17.83
N ARG A 27 76.87 1.97 -17.02
CA ARG A 27 76.05 1.72 -15.82
C ARG A 27 74.62 1.53 -16.32
N SER A 28 74.04 0.34 -16.08
CA SER A 28 72.62 0.12 -16.30
C SER A 28 71.82 1.17 -15.50
N ALA A 29 70.89 1.85 -16.16
CA ALA A 29 69.95 2.72 -15.47
C ALA A 29 69.26 1.92 -14.37
N ALA A 30 69.13 2.50 -13.17
CA ALA A 30 68.34 1.91 -12.11
C ALA A 30 66.92 1.69 -12.65
N GLY A 31 66.44 0.45 -12.59
CA GLY A 31 65.18 0.06 -13.21
C GLY A 31 64.01 0.87 -12.65
N ALA A 32 63.10 1.27 -13.54
CA ALA A 32 61.79 1.72 -13.09
C ALA A 32 61.15 0.57 -12.29
N GLU A 33 60.67 0.88 -11.08
CA GLU A 33 60.08 -0.09 -10.17
C GLU A 33 58.88 -0.77 -10.87
N ARG A 34 58.94 -2.10 -11.04
CA ARG A 34 57.90 -2.83 -11.78
C ARG A 34 56.59 -2.71 -11.01
N ARG A 35 55.55 -2.18 -11.67
CA ARG A 35 54.21 -2.05 -11.07
C ARG A 35 53.70 -3.43 -10.61
N PRO A 36 53.01 -3.51 -9.45
CA PRO A 36 52.58 -4.78 -8.88
C PRO A 36 51.45 -5.40 -9.70
N ASN A 37 51.46 -6.73 -9.77
CA ASN A 37 50.31 -7.54 -10.14
C ASN A 37 49.28 -7.50 -9.02
N ILE A 38 48.00 -7.55 -9.37
CA ILE A 38 46.89 -7.50 -8.42
C ILE A 38 45.96 -8.68 -8.68
N VAL A 39 45.74 -9.52 -7.68
CA VAL A 39 44.80 -10.66 -7.71
C VAL A 39 43.70 -10.42 -6.68
N LEU A 40 42.46 -10.32 -7.14
CA LEU A 40 41.28 -10.18 -6.28
C LEU A 40 40.47 -11.48 -6.29
N ILE A 41 40.48 -12.19 -5.16
CA ILE A 41 39.68 -13.38 -4.89
C ILE A 41 38.42 -12.94 -4.14
N TYR A 42 37.23 -13.19 -4.71
CA TYR A 42 35.97 -12.65 -4.21
C TYR A 42 34.86 -13.71 -4.22
N VAL A 43 34.51 -14.23 -3.05
CA VAL A 43 33.63 -15.40 -2.90
C VAL A 43 32.16 -14.99 -2.67
N ASP A 44 31.21 -15.69 -3.27
CA ASP A 44 29.76 -15.54 -3.02
C ASP A 44 29.31 -16.38 -1.82
N ASP A 45 28.54 -15.80 -0.89
CA ASP A 45 28.03 -16.41 0.36
C ASP A 45 29.07 -16.85 1.41
N MET A 46 30.33 -16.40 1.34
CA MET A 46 31.31 -16.74 2.39
C MET A 46 31.15 -15.83 3.61
N GLY A 47 30.79 -16.41 4.75
CA GLY A 47 30.65 -15.73 6.03
C GLY A 47 31.98 -15.43 6.74
N PHE A 48 31.91 -14.52 7.71
CA PHE A 48 33.08 -14.12 8.53
C PHE A 48 33.75 -15.30 9.23
N GLY A 49 32.99 -16.30 9.67
CA GLY A 49 33.51 -17.45 10.42
C GLY A 49 33.84 -18.68 9.56
N ASP A 50 33.69 -18.62 8.24
CA ASP A 50 33.99 -19.77 7.39
C ASP A 50 35.48 -20.06 7.35
N ILE A 51 36.32 -19.01 7.33
CA ILE A 51 37.77 -19.11 7.49
C ILE A 51 38.13 -19.26 8.98
N GLU A 52 38.89 -20.29 9.34
CA GLU A 52 39.21 -20.64 10.73
C GLU A 52 39.91 -19.50 11.50
N SER A 53 40.88 -18.83 10.86
CA SER A 53 41.61 -17.69 11.42
C SER A 53 40.78 -16.40 11.60
N PHE A 54 39.52 -16.38 11.14
CA PHE A 54 38.52 -15.34 11.44
C PHE A 54 37.42 -15.82 12.39
N ARG A 55 37.03 -17.09 12.31
CA ARG A 55 36.11 -17.79 13.25
C ARG A 55 36.55 -17.59 14.70
N THR A 56 37.84 -17.75 14.96
CA THR A 56 38.49 -17.51 16.27
C THR A 56 38.48 -16.05 16.74
N LEU A 57 38.16 -15.10 15.86
CA LEU A 57 38.01 -13.66 16.15
C LEU A 57 36.54 -13.22 16.29
N GLY A 58 35.61 -14.19 16.27
CA GLY A 58 34.19 -13.99 16.47
C GLY A 58 33.78 -13.60 17.90
N VAL A 59 32.47 -13.56 18.15
CA VAL A 59 31.92 -13.21 19.46
C VAL A 59 31.38 -14.46 20.18
N PRO A 60 31.65 -14.63 21.49
CA PRO A 60 31.10 -15.75 22.27
C PRO A 60 29.57 -15.84 22.19
N ALA A 61 29.05 -17.07 22.21
CA ALA A 61 27.62 -17.35 22.13
C ALA A 61 26.83 -16.60 23.23
N THR A 62 25.86 -15.78 22.80
CA THR A 62 24.93 -15.08 23.69
C THR A 62 23.51 -15.17 23.13
N ALA A 63 22.52 -15.16 24.01
CA ALA A 63 21.08 -15.14 23.69
C ALA A 63 20.57 -16.31 22.81
N GLY A 64 20.71 -17.55 23.29
CA GLY A 64 19.88 -18.68 22.84
C GLY A 64 20.24 -19.32 21.49
N ARG A 65 21.20 -18.77 20.75
CA ARG A 65 21.86 -19.48 19.63
C ARG A 65 23.04 -20.29 20.16
N ALA A 66 23.15 -21.53 19.71
CA ALA A 66 24.34 -22.33 19.97
C ALA A 66 25.50 -21.76 19.15
N SER A 67 26.67 -21.58 19.79
CA SER A 67 27.91 -21.89 19.09
C SER A 67 28.30 -23.28 19.52
N PRO A 68 28.55 -24.15 18.55
CA PRO A 68 29.88 -24.73 18.50
C PRO A 68 30.38 -24.72 17.05
N ASP A 69 31.03 -23.64 16.61
CA ASP A 69 31.72 -23.64 15.30
C ASP A 69 32.98 -24.53 15.32
N SER A 70 33.20 -25.27 16.42
CA SER A 70 34.33 -26.18 16.67
C SER A 70 34.35 -27.44 15.81
N HIS A 71 33.27 -27.74 15.08
CA HIS A 71 33.21 -28.85 14.13
C HIS A 71 33.34 -28.42 12.65
N TYR A 72 33.42 -27.11 12.36
CA TYR A 72 33.68 -26.64 10.99
C TYR A 72 35.11 -27.05 10.56
N PRO A 73 35.34 -27.40 9.28
CA PRO A 73 36.66 -27.77 8.78
C PRO A 73 37.67 -26.62 8.92
N ALA A 74 38.94 -27.01 8.91
CA ALA A 74 40.08 -26.10 8.77
C ALA A 74 40.18 -25.58 7.33
N THR A 75 40.75 -24.38 7.17
CA THR A 75 40.92 -23.71 5.86
C THR A 75 42.40 -23.43 5.58
N PRO A 76 43.27 -24.47 5.56
CA PRO A 76 44.71 -24.31 5.71
C PRO A 76 45.38 -23.43 4.65
N ASN A 77 44.82 -23.28 3.45
CA ASN A 77 45.40 -22.41 2.42
C ASN A 77 44.98 -20.95 2.60
N MET A 78 43.72 -20.68 2.92
CA MET A 78 43.26 -19.33 3.27
C MET A 78 43.85 -18.86 4.62
N ASP A 79 44.03 -19.77 5.57
CA ASP A 79 44.70 -19.46 6.84
C ASP A 79 46.20 -19.21 6.64
N ARG A 80 46.88 -19.96 5.77
CA ARG A 80 48.25 -19.64 5.33
C ARG A 80 48.35 -18.27 4.65
N LEU A 81 47.37 -17.87 3.84
CA LEU A 81 47.31 -16.51 3.29
C LEU A 81 47.20 -15.45 4.41
N ALA A 82 46.39 -15.72 5.44
CA ALA A 82 46.25 -14.86 6.62
C ALA A 82 47.52 -14.81 7.49
N GLU A 83 48.27 -15.91 7.59
CA GLU A 83 49.57 -15.98 8.27
C GLU A 83 50.66 -15.24 7.50
N GLN A 84 50.57 -15.16 6.17
CA GLN A 84 51.54 -14.45 5.31
C GLN A 84 51.18 -12.98 5.04
N GLY A 85 50.03 -12.51 5.53
CA GLY A 85 49.52 -11.17 5.24
C GLY A 85 48.86 -10.50 6.44
N VAL A 86 48.02 -9.50 6.16
CA VAL A 86 47.20 -8.81 7.17
C VAL A 86 45.74 -9.25 7.06
N ARG A 87 45.13 -9.56 8.22
CA ARG A 87 43.70 -9.79 8.39
C ARG A 87 42.98 -8.49 8.78
N LEU A 88 42.04 -8.05 7.97
CA LEU A 88 41.15 -6.92 8.27
C LEU A 88 39.85 -7.43 8.90
N THR A 89 39.71 -7.30 10.21
CA THR A 89 38.51 -7.79 10.93
C THR A 89 37.28 -6.88 10.78
N GLN A 90 37.46 -5.63 10.33
CA GLN A 90 36.38 -4.67 10.07
C GLN A 90 36.27 -4.30 8.58
N PHE A 91 36.41 -5.31 7.71
CA PHE A 91 36.10 -5.17 6.30
C PHE A 91 34.60 -5.39 6.05
N TYR A 92 34.01 -4.56 5.19
CA TYR A 92 32.58 -4.57 4.88
C TYR A 92 32.30 -4.71 3.40
N THR A 93 31.32 -5.53 3.05
CA THR A 93 30.68 -5.42 1.74
C THR A 93 29.68 -4.25 1.72
N ALA A 94 29.46 -3.66 0.56
CA ALA A 94 28.54 -2.54 0.35
C ALA A 94 27.07 -2.94 0.23
N SER A 95 26.75 -4.25 0.22
CA SER A 95 25.39 -4.78 0.21
C SER A 95 25.35 -6.22 0.74
N PRO A 96 24.23 -6.70 1.32
CA PRO A 96 24.09 -8.10 1.73
C PRO A 96 23.58 -9.01 0.59
N ILE A 97 23.87 -8.65 -0.68
CA ILE A 97 23.59 -9.44 -1.90
C ILE A 97 24.73 -9.29 -2.93
N CYS A 98 25.11 -10.42 -3.54
CA CYS A 98 26.08 -10.56 -4.62
C CYS A 98 26.05 -9.51 -5.76
N SER A 99 24.95 -9.29 -6.49
CA SER A 99 24.94 -8.34 -7.63
C SER A 99 25.37 -6.89 -7.26
N PRO A 100 24.74 -6.22 -6.28
CA PRO A 100 25.18 -4.90 -5.84
C PRO A 100 26.60 -4.92 -5.26
N SER A 101 26.98 -5.95 -4.50
CA SER A 101 28.35 -6.07 -3.97
C SER A 101 29.42 -6.14 -5.07
N ARG A 102 29.09 -6.76 -6.21
CA ARG A 102 29.94 -6.83 -7.41
C ARG A 102 30.01 -5.50 -8.17
N VAL A 103 28.92 -4.74 -8.20
CA VAL A 103 28.93 -3.35 -8.67
C VAL A 103 29.87 -2.49 -7.82
N ALA A 104 29.78 -2.57 -6.48
CA ALA A 104 30.60 -1.76 -5.58
C ALA A 104 32.11 -1.94 -5.78
N VAL A 105 32.59 -3.19 -5.90
CA VAL A 105 34.02 -3.46 -6.13
C VAL A 105 34.48 -3.08 -7.54
N THR A 106 33.56 -3.08 -8.50
CA THR A 106 33.84 -2.68 -9.89
C THR A 106 33.95 -1.16 -10.04
N THR A 107 33.06 -0.40 -9.37
CA THR A 107 32.88 1.05 -9.59
C THR A 107 33.42 1.94 -8.48
N GLY A 108 33.74 1.41 -7.29
CA GLY A 108 34.19 2.21 -6.15
C GLY A 108 33.10 3.15 -5.58
N GLN A 109 31.85 2.90 -5.95
CA GLN A 109 30.67 3.71 -5.64
C GLN A 109 29.59 2.83 -4.97
N TYR A 110 28.71 3.44 -4.19
CA TYR A 110 27.59 2.71 -3.58
C TYR A 110 26.68 2.14 -4.68
N PRO A 111 26.27 0.86 -4.63
CA PRO A 111 25.52 0.21 -5.72
C PRO A 111 24.21 0.91 -6.08
N ALA A 112 23.57 1.52 -5.10
CA ALA A 112 22.36 2.33 -5.30
C ALA A 112 22.56 3.56 -6.21
N ARG A 113 23.81 4.06 -6.39
CA ARG A 113 24.12 5.08 -7.42
C ARG A 113 23.97 4.56 -8.86
N HIS A 114 24.15 3.25 -9.05
CA HIS A 114 23.93 2.58 -10.33
C HIS A 114 22.56 1.94 -10.43
N LEU A 115 21.69 2.15 -9.43
CA LEU A 115 20.33 1.62 -9.41
C LEU A 115 20.33 0.09 -9.45
N ILE A 116 21.25 -0.50 -8.69
CA ILE A 116 21.35 -1.94 -8.43
C ILE A 116 21.46 -2.06 -6.92
N ASN A 117 20.35 -2.39 -6.24
CA ASN A 117 20.27 -2.46 -4.77
C ASN A 117 19.75 -3.81 -4.25
N SER A 118 19.56 -4.78 -5.17
CA SER A 118 19.28 -6.19 -4.91
C SER A 118 19.76 -7.02 -6.11
N PHE A 119 19.49 -8.32 -6.10
CA PHE A 119 20.00 -9.25 -7.10
C PHE A 119 19.39 -8.96 -8.49
N LEU A 120 20.24 -8.95 -9.52
CA LEU A 120 19.77 -8.82 -10.89
C LEU A 120 18.98 -10.07 -11.30
N ASN A 121 17.78 -9.83 -11.80
CA ASN A 121 16.74 -10.81 -12.08
C ASN A 121 16.21 -10.57 -13.51
N SER A 122 14.96 -10.95 -13.81
CA SER A 122 14.36 -10.63 -15.11
C SER A 122 14.11 -9.13 -15.29
N ARG A 123 14.00 -8.66 -16.53
CA ARG A 123 13.73 -7.24 -16.84
C ARG A 123 12.47 -6.72 -16.16
N GLU A 124 11.44 -7.56 -16.08
CA GLU A 124 10.23 -7.25 -15.33
C GLU A 124 10.51 -7.05 -13.83
N ALA A 125 11.21 -8.00 -13.19
CA ALA A 125 11.53 -7.94 -11.77
C ALA A 125 12.51 -6.80 -11.43
N ASN A 126 13.49 -6.50 -12.29
CA ASN A 126 14.39 -5.36 -12.11
C ASN A 126 13.61 -4.06 -12.15
N ARG A 127 12.77 -3.86 -13.18
CA ARG A 127 11.93 -2.65 -13.31
C ARG A 127 10.90 -2.51 -12.18
N ALA A 128 10.34 -3.61 -11.67
CA ALA A 128 9.43 -3.60 -10.53
C ALA A 128 10.10 -3.07 -9.26
N HIS A 129 11.37 -3.43 -9.03
CA HIS A 129 12.18 -2.96 -7.91
C HIS A 129 12.89 -1.61 -8.15
N GLY A 130 12.63 -0.94 -9.28
CA GLY A 130 13.36 0.28 -9.66
C GLY A 130 14.88 0.05 -9.81
N MET A 131 15.26 -1.10 -10.37
CA MET A 131 16.64 -1.47 -10.69
C MET A 131 16.90 -1.51 -12.21
N ARG A 132 18.14 -1.23 -12.60
CA ARG A 132 18.63 -1.45 -13.98
C ARG A 132 18.83 -2.94 -14.27
N ASP A 133 18.78 -3.32 -15.53
CA ASP A 133 18.95 -4.73 -15.97
C ASP A 133 20.42 -5.22 -15.89
N PHE A 134 21.36 -4.28 -15.96
CA PHE A 134 22.80 -4.51 -15.91
C PHE A 134 23.53 -3.23 -15.48
N LEU A 135 24.81 -3.34 -15.11
CA LEU A 135 25.67 -2.19 -14.84
C LEU A 135 25.90 -1.39 -16.13
N ASP A 136 25.76 -0.08 -16.08
CA ASP A 136 26.01 0.79 -17.24
C ASP A 136 27.47 0.64 -17.73
N PRO A 137 27.73 0.35 -19.01
CA PRO A 137 29.10 0.25 -19.50
C PRO A 137 29.83 1.60 -19.47
N SER A 138 29.13 2.74 -19.38
CA SER A 138 29.75 4.06 -19.16
C SER A 138 30.21 4.30 -17.71
N ALA A 139 29.86 3.41 -16.77
CA ALA A 139 30.32 3.51 -15.38
C ALA A 139 31.85 3.44 -15.31
N PRO A 140 32.47 4.07 -14.28
CA PRO A 140 33.89 3.88 -14.01
C PRO A 140 34.13 2.42 -13.67
N THR A 141 35.15 1.78 -14.27
CA THR A 141 35.52 0.42 -13.89
C THR A 141 36.99 0.32 -13.54
N ILE A 142 37.28 -0.45 -12.49
CA ILE A 142 38.66 -0.72 -12.10
C ILE A 142 39.39 -1.51 -13.19
N ALA A 143 38.74 -2.49 -13.85
CA ALA A 143 39.37 -3.26 -14.92
C ALA A 143 39.79 -2.38 -16.11
N ARG A 144 38.92 -1.50 -16.61
CA ARG A 144 39.29 -0.54 -17.67
C ARG A 144 40.38 0.43 -17.22
N THR A 145 40.37 0.85 -15.95
CA THR A 145 41.43 1.69 -15.37
C THR A 145 42.80 1.01 -15.39
N PHE A 146 42.87 -0.26 -15.01
CA PHE A 146 44.11 -1.05 -15.08
C PHE A 146 44.52 -1.34 -16.54
N HIS A 147 43.58 -1.74 -17.39
CA HIS A 147 43.82 -1.97 -18.83
C HIS A 147 44.42 -0.73 -19.51
N ASN A 148 43.81 0.45 -19.32
CA ASN A 148 44.30 1.72 -19.85
C ASN A 148 45.65 2.15 -19.25
N ALA A 149 46.01 1.65 -18.06
CA ALA A 149 47.33 1.82 -17.46
C ALA A 149 48.39 0.83 -18.02
N GLY A 150 48.02 -0.06 -18.93
CA GLY A 150 48.92 -1.03 -19.58
C GLY A 150 48.98 -2.40 -18.89
N TYR A 151 47.99 -2.74 -18.07
CA TYR A 151 47.90 -4.07 -17.47
C TYR A 151 47.20 -5.07 -18.39
N ALA A 152 47.63 -6.33 -18.35
CA ALA A 152 46.79 -7.44 -18.79
C ALA A 152 45.62 -7.61 -17.79
N THR A 153 44.39 -7.76 -18.28
CA THR A 153 43.19 -7.85 -17.43
C THR A 153 42.39 -9.12 -17.71
N ALA A 154 42.01 -9.86 -16.67
CA ALA A 154 41.17 -11.06 -16.81
C ALA A 154 40.13 -11.22 -15.69
N HIS A 155 38.99 -11.81 -16.03
CA HIS A 155 37.91 -12.16 -15.11
C HIS A 155 37.49 -13.63 -15.24
N PHE A 156 37.60 -14.40 -14.16
CA PHE A 156 37.14 -15.79 -14.13
C PHE A 156 36.19 -16.01 -12.95
N GLY A 157 35.01 -16.58 -13.19
CA GLY A 157 34.04 -16.89 -12.14
C GLY A 157 32.65 -16.28 -12.34
N LYS A 158 31.88 -16.21 -11.24
CA LYS A 158 30.57 -15.53 -11.24
C LYS A 158 30.71 -14.09 -11.73
N TRP A 159 29.66 -13.57 -12.38
CA TRP A 159 29.62 -12.21 -12.92
C TRP A 159 28.50 -11.40 -12.27
N HIS A 160 27.24 -11.73 -12.57
CA HIS A 160 26.01 -11.21 -11.97
C HIS A 160 25.86 -9.69 -11.93
N MET A 161 26.50 -8.99 -12.88
CA MET A 161 26.27 -7.57 -13.18
C MET A 161 25.44 -7.34 -14.46
N GLY A 162 24.81 -8.41 -14.96
CA GLY A 162 23.96 -8.45 -16.16
C GLY A 162 23.99 -9.84 -16.80
N GLY A 163 23.16 -10.10 -17.80
CA GLY A 163 23.32 -11.27 -18.68
C GLY A 163 22.69 -12.58 -18.17
N GLY A 164 21.41 -12.56 -17.80
CA GLY A 164 20.72 -13.77 -17.35
C GLY A 164 19.20 -13.65 -17.49
N ARG A 165 18.49 -14.79 -17.40
CA ARG A 165 17.03 -14.91 -17.54
C ARG A 165 16.52 -14.39 -18.90
N ASP A 166 16.05 -13.15 -18.98
CA ASP A 166 15.57 -12.47 -20.21
C ASP A 166 16.41 -11.22 -20.57
N VAL A 167 17.58 -11.04 -19.93
CA VAL A 167 18.53 -9.95 -20.20
C VAL A 167 19.61 -10.44 -21.17
N ASP A 168 19.29 -10.41 -22.46
CA ASP A 168 20.10 -10.86 -23.61
C ASP A 168 21.08 -9.81 -24.17
N ASP A 169 20.83 -8.53 -23.91
CA ASP A 169 21.58 -7.38 -24.42
C ASP A 169 22.67 -6.85 -23.47
N ALA A 170 22.90 -7.49 -22.32
CA ALA A 170 23.88 -7.02 -21.34
C ALA A 170 25.29 -6.90 -21.96
N PRO A 171 26.09 -5.88 -21.57
CA PRO A 171 27.45 -5.73 -22.05
C PRO A 171 28.33 -6.92 -21.65
N LEU A 172 29.27 -7.27 -22.52
CA LEU A 172 30.24 -8.35 -22.24
C LEU A 172 31.28 -7.88 -21.21
N PRO A 173 31.94 -8.78 -20.45
CA PRO A 173 33.05 -8.43 -19.54
C PRO A 173 34.15 -7.58 -20.19
N THR A 174 34.36 -7.76 -21.50
CA THR A 174 35.28 -6.96 -22.32
C THR A 174 34.93 -5.47 -22.38
N GLU A 175 33.64 -5.12 -22.39
CA GLU A 175 33.19 -3.71 -22.39
C GLU A 175 33.55 -3.00 -21.06
N TYR A 176 33.64 -3.75 -19.96
CA TYR A 176 34.09 -3.26 -18.65
C TYR A 176 35.63 -3.27 -18.49
N GLY A 177 36.38 -3.68 -19.52
CA GLY A 177 37.85 -3.57 -19.57
C GLY A 177 38.63 -4.84 -19.23
N PHE A 178 38.01 -6.03 -19.26
CA PHE A 178 38.71 -7.31 -19.17
C PHE A 178 39.13 -7.80 -20.57
N SER A 179 40.41 -8.08 -20.79
CA SER A 179 40.90 -8.63 -22.06
C SER A 179 40.52 -10.11 -22.26
N GLU A 180 40.36 -10.87 -21.17
CA GLU A 180 39.94 -12.27 -21.16
C GLU A 180 38.84 -12.50 -20.10
N SER A 181 37.84 -13.33 -20.41
CA SER A 181 36.83 -13.69 -19.42
C SER A 181 36.24 -15.09 -19.62
N LEU A 182 35.95 -15.78 -18.51
CA LEU A 182 35.12 -17.01 -18.48
C LEU A 182 34.14 -16.90 -17.32
N VAL A 183 32.84 -16.80 -17.62
CA VAL A 183 31.80 -16.50 -16.61
C VAL A 183 30.87 -17.66 -16.29
N SER A 184 30.12 -17.56 -15.19
CA SER A 184 29.03 -18.49 -14.86
C SER A 184 27.71 -18.08 -15.54
N PHE A 185 26.59 -18.71 -15.14
CA PHE A 185 25.28 -18.58 -15.80
C PHE A 185 24.63 -17.18 -15.73
N GLU A 186 25.09 -16.27 -14.87
CA GLU A 186 24.59 -14.88 -14.76
C GLU A 186 25.58 -13.90 -15.41
N GLY A 187 25.83 -14.09 -16.71
CA GLY A 187 26.71 -13.30 -17.56
C GLY A 187 26.56 -13.69 -19.03
N LEU A 188 27.23 -12.95 -19.92
CA LEU A 188 27.29 -13.22 -21.37
C LEU A 188 28.75 -13.29 -21.84
N GLY A 189 28.97 -13.99 -22.95
CA GLY A 189 30.31 -14.37 -23.41
C GLY A 189 30.61 -15.84 -23.07
N ASP A 190 31.89 -16.20 -23.06
CA ASP A 190 32.32 -17.58 -22.82
C ASP A 190 31.92 -18.03 -21.41
N ARG A 191 31.29 -19.21 -21.32
CA ARG A 191 30.56 -19.63 -20.12
C ARG A 191 30.75 -21.09 -19.76
N ILE A 192 30.85 -21.34 -18.45
CA ILE A 192 30.69 -22.69 -17.89
C ILE A 192 29.38 -22.81 -17.09
N LEU A 193 28.56 -23.79 -17.47
CA LEU A 193 27.18 -23.92 -17.04
C LEU A 193 26.97 -25.22 -16.23
N PRO A 194 26.54 -25.13 -14.95
CA PRO A 194 26.19 -26.31 -14.16
C PRO A 194 24.77 -26.81 -14.49
N PRO A 195 24.45 -28.10 -14.30
CA PRO A 195 23.09 -28.60 -14.52
C PRO A 195 22.03 -27.82 -13.72
N GLY A 196 21.09 -27.18 -14.42
CA GLY A 196 20.05 -26.37 -13.76
C GLY A 196 19.17 -25.58 -14.73
N ASN A 197 18.03 -25.10 -14.25
CA ASN A 197 17.08 -24.35 -15.08
C ASN A 197 17.61 -22.95 -15.47
N LEU A 198 18.30 -22.26 -14.56
CA LEU A 198 18.90 -20.95 -14.85
C LEU A 198 20.03 -21.07 -15.89
N SER A 199 20.79 -22.17 -15.86
CA SER A 199 21.79 -22.49 -16.89
C SER A 199 21.16 -22.73 -18.26
N LYS A 200 20.03 -23.46 -18.34
CA LYS A 200 19.29 -23.65 -19.59
C LYS A 200 18.75 -22.33 -20.16
N GLN A 201 18.34 -21.40 -19.31
CA GLN A 201 17.97 -20.04 -19.72
C GLN A 201 19.21 -19.26 -20.20
N SER A 202 20.33 -19.34 -19.48
CA SER A 202 21.60 -18.70 -19.87
C SER A 202 22.09 -19.16 -21.24
N GLU A 203 21.96 -20.46 -21.54
CA GLU A 203 22.28 -21.03 -22.85
C GLU A 203 21.45 -20.41 -23.98
N GLN A 204 20.15 -20.19 -23.76
CA GLN A 204 19.22 -19.61 -24.74
C GLN A 204 19.57 -18.15 -25.11
N LEU A 205 20.34 -17.43 -24.28
CA LEU A 205 20.80 -16.07 -24.58
C LEU A 205 21.92 -16.01 -25.65
N GLY A 206 22.50 -17.16 -26.05
CA GLY A 206 23.14 -17.32 -27.36
C GLY A 206 24.43 -16.53 -27.68
N ARG A 207 25.24 -16.13 -26.68
CA ARG A 207 26.52 -15.41 -26.88
C ARG A 207 27.71 -16.11 -26.22
N GLY A 208 28.81 -16.29 -26.97
CA GLY A 208 30.07 -16.91 -26.51
C GLY A 208 30.07 -18.44 -26.49
N ASP A 209 31.24 -19.04 -26.24
CA ASP A 209 31.41 -20.49 -26.18
C ASP A 209 30.86 -21.05 -24.86
N ILE A 210 29.98 -22.06 -24.95
CA ILE A 210 29.27 -22.63 -23.80
C ILE A 210 29.75 -24.05 -23.53
N ARG A 211 30.21 -24.32 -22.31
CA ARG A 211 30.56 -25.66 -21.84
C ARG A 211 29.75 -26.04 -20.61
N TRP A 212 29.05 -27.17 -20.67
CA TRP A 212 28.40 -27.77 -19.51
C TRP A 212 29.43 -28.55 -18.67
N VAL A 213 29.41 -28.36 -17.35
CA VAL A 213 30.33 -28.95 -16.36
C VAL A 213 29.59 -29.15 -15.03
N GLU A 214 30.02 -30.04 -14.14
CA GLU A 214 29.40 -30.13 -12.81
C GLU A 214 29.81 -28.95 -11.91
N LYS A 215 28.96 -28.56 -10.94
CA LYS A 215 29.21 -27.36 -10.11
C LYS A 215 30.55 -27.44 -9.35
N HIS A 216 30.95 -28.62 -8.86
CA HIS A 216 32.25 -28.82 -8.19
C HIS A 216 33.46 -28.71 -9.12
N GLU A 217 33.30 -28.83 -10.44
CA GLU A 217 34.39 -28.71 -11.41
C GLU A 217 34.70 -27.24 -11.76
N GLN A 218 33.75 -26.33 -11.52
CA GLN A 218 33.84 -24.94 -11.99
C GLN A 218 35.09 -24.21 -11.49
N THR A 219 35.36 -24.30 -10.19
CA THR A 219 36.49 -23.57 -9.58
C THR A 219 37.85 -24.10 -10.01
N GLY A 220 37.99 -25.41 -10.20
CA GLY A 220 39.20 -25.98 -10.81
C GLY A 220 39.48 -25.39 -12.20
N ILE A 221 38.44 -25.26 -13.04
CA ILE A 221 38.53 -24.67 -14.38
C ILE A 221 38.86 -23.17 -14.32
N TYR A 222 38.28 -22.41 -13.38
CA TYR A 222 38.64 -21.00 -13.19
C TYR A 222 40.10 -20.84 -12.73
N ILE A 223 40.60 -21.71 -11.84
CA ILE A 223 42.02 -21.69 -11.43
C ILE A 223 42.95 -22.08 -12.59
N ASP A 224 42.58 -23.05 -13.42
CA ASP A 224 43.37 -23.40 -14.61
C ASP A 224 43.51 -22.20 -15.56
N ARG A 225 42.43 -21.43 -15.75
CA ARG A 225 42.44 -20.17 -16.51
C ARG A 225 43.27 -19.08 -15.86
N CYS A 226 43.20 -18.92 -14.53
CA CYS A 226 44.09 -18.02 -13.79
C CYS A 226 45.57 -18.36 -14.01
N ILE A 227 45.92 -19.65 -13.91
CA ILE A 227 47.30 -20.15 -14.05
C ILE A 227 47.83 -19.91 -15.46
N ASP A 228 47.07 -20.27 -16.51
CA ASP A 228 47.45 -20.03 -17.90
C ASP A 228 47.60 -18.53 -18.21
N PHE A 229 46.68 -17.69 -17.71
CA PHE A 229 46.77 -16.24 -17.84
C PHE A 229 48.02 -15.67 -17.16
N ILE A 230 48.32 -16.11 -15.94
CA ILE A 230 49.54 -15.70 -15.21
C ILE A 230 50.80 -16.16 -15.96
N ASP A 231 50.83 -17.39 -16.48
CA ASP A 231 52.01 -17.89 -17.21
C ASP A 231 52.27 -17.14 -18.52
N ARG A 232 51.21 -16.70 -19.21
CA ARG A 232 51.31 -15.80 -20.39
C ARG A 232 51.78 -14.39 -20.03
N HIS A 233 51.35 -13.86 -18.89
CA HIS A 233 51.58 -12.45 -18.52
C HIS A 233 52.60 -12.22 -17.40
N LYS A 234 53.36 -13.23 -16.95
CA LYS A 234 54.35 -13.10 -15.86
C LYS A 234 55.48 -12.11 -16.09
N SER A 235 55.67 -11.60 -17.30
CA SER A 235 56.61 -10.51 -17.62
C SER A 235 55.97 -9.12 -17.62
N ASP A 236 54.64 -9.05 -17.71
CA ASP A 236 53.83 -7.83 -17.74
C ASP A 236 53.16 -7.59 -16.38
N PRO A 237 52.68 -6.38 -16.05
CA PRO A 237 51.80 -6.20 -14.90
C PRO A 237 50.38 -6.73 -15.24
N PHE A 238 49.77 -7.50 -14.34
CA PHE A 238 48.42 -8.05 -14.56
C PHE A 238 47.42 -7.79 -13.42
N TYR A 239 46.14 -7.70 -13.79
CA TYR A 239 45.00 -7.55 -12.89
C TYR A 239 44.01 -8.68 -13.13
N LEU A 240 43.81 -9.50 -12.11
CA LEU A 240 43.06 -10.74 -12.18
C LEU A 240 41.89 -10.71 -11.18
N HIS A 241 40.66 -10.84 -11.69
CA HIS A 241 39.46 -11.09 -10.91
C HIS A 241 39.15 -12.58 -10.90
N LEU A 242 39.06 -13.16 -9.69
CA LEU A 242 38.64 -14.53 -9.46
C LEU A 242 37.41 -14.53 -8.54
N TRP A 243 36.23 -14.73 -9.13
CA TRP A 243 34.95 -14.56 -8.43
C TRP A 243 34.27 -15.92 -8.18
N LEU A 244 34.58 -16.54 -7.04
CA LEU A 244 34.18 -17.93 -6.72
C LEU A 244 32.73 -18.02 -6.20
N ASN A 245 32.10 -19.19 -6.39
CA ASN A 245 30.69 -19.43 -6.03
C ASN A 245 30.41 -20.85 -5.53
N ASP A 246 31.41 -21.55 -5.02
CA ASP A 246 31.33 -22.92 -4.48
C ASP A 246 30.38 -23.00 -3.28
N VAL A 247 30.60 -22.08 -2.33
CA VAL A 247 29.84 -21.96 -1.07
C VAL A 247 28.51 -21.20 -1.21
N HIS A 248 28.22 -20.64 -2.39
CA HIS A 248 26.87 -20.16 -2.73
C HIS A 248 25.87 -21.30 -2.68
N ASP A 249 24.65 -20.99 -2.23
CA ASP A 249 23.55 -21.93 -2.04
C ASP A 249 23.33 -22.89 -3.25
N GLY A 250 22.85 -24.09 -2.95
CA GLY A 250 22.86 -25.25 -3.84
C GLY A 250 24.23 -25.94 -3.88
N HIS A 251 24.78 -26.34 -2.72
CA HIS A 251 26.08 -27.02 -2.62
C HIS A 251 26.03 -28.41 -3.29
N VAL A 252 26.96 -28.66 -4.22
CA VAL A 252 27.12 -29.92 -4.94
C VAL A 252 28.60 -30.28 -4.88
N PRO A 253 29.05 -31.09 -3.90
CA PRO A 253 30.43 -31.57 -3.82
C PRO A 253 30.73 -32.63 -4.89
N ALA A 254 32.01 -32.98 -5.02
CA ALA A 254 32.41 -34.11 -5.86
C ALA A 254 31.96 -35.45 -5.23
N PRO A 255 31.54 -36.47 -6.00
CA PRO A 255 30.96 -37.71 -5.48
C PRO A 255 31.82 -38.43 -4.43
N GLU A 256 33.14 -38.34 -4.54
CA GLU A 256 34.12 -38.90 -3.62
C GLU A 256 34.24 -38.14 -2.30
N THR A 257 33.78 -36.89 -2.24
CA THR A 257 33.80 -35.99 -1.06
C THR A 257 32.43 -35.76 -0.42
N ASP A 258 31.31 -36.06 -1.11
CA ASP A 258 29.95 -35.82 -0.58
C ASP A 258 29.75 -36.46 0.80
N GLU A 259 30.36 -37.63 1.04
CA GLU A 259 30.22 -38.41 2.27
C GLU A 259 31.23 -38.04 3.39
N GLU A 260 32.28 -37.27 3.09
CA GLU A 260 33.47 -37.09 3.95
C GLU A 260 33.12 -36.55 5.35
N PHE A 261 32.18 -35.61 5.42
CA PHE A 261 31.81 -34.90 6.65
C PHE A 261 30.61 -35.52 7.40
N LYS A 262 30.11 -36.70 7.00
CA LYS A 262 28.96 -37.37 7.68
C LYS A 262 29.20 -37.74 9.14
N SER A 263 30.46 -37.91 9.52
CA SER A 263 30.85 -38.19 10.91
C SER A 263 30.92 -36.92 11.78
N VAL A 264 30.90 -35.73 11.15
CA VAL A 264 31.10 -34.43 11.78
C VAL A 264 29.77 -33.75 12.08
N THR A 265 28.80 -33.83 11.16
CA THR A 265 27.46 -33.25 11.33
C THR A 265 26.37 -34.15 10.74
N SER A 266 25.19 -34.14 11.35
CA SER A 266 23.97 -34.77 10.83
C SER A 266 23.17 -33.85 9.90
N ASN A 267 23.54 -32.57 9.79
CA ASN A 267 22.93 -31.63 8.87
C ASN A 267 23.55 -31.79 7.47
N VAL A 268 22.82 -32.47 6.57
CA VAL A 268 23.28 -32.75 5.19
C VAL A 268 23.64 -31.48 4.41
N ALA A 269 23.03 -30.34 4.72
CA ALA A 269 23.39 -29.07 4.08
C ALA A 269 24.76 -28.56 4.53
N GLU A 270 25.05 -28.68 5.83
CA GLU A 270 26.32 -28.31 6.44
C GLU A 270 27.44 -29.27 6.03
N GLN A 271 27.18 -30.57 6.01
CA GLN A 271 28.06 -31.62 5.46
C GLN A 271 28.52 -31.28 4.03
N ARG A 272 27.58 -30.92 3.15
CA ARG A 272 27.88 -30.56 1.75
C ARG A 272 28.61 -29.23 1.62
N PHE A 273 28.26 -28.26 2.45
CA PHE A 273 28.96 -26.99 2.57
C PHE A 273 30.44 -27.19 2.97
N PHE A 274 30.73 -28.06 3.95
CA PHE A 274 32.10 -28.39 4.35
C PHE A 274 32.93 -29.00 3.22
N ALA A 275 32.34 -29.91 2.44
CA ALA A 275 33.02 -30.52 1.29
C ALA A 275 33.36 -29.47 0.21
N VAL A 276 32.43 -28.58 -0.16
CA VAL A 276 32.72 -27.53 -1.17
C VAL A 276 33.66 -26.43 -0.64
N LEU A 277 33.58 -26.08 0.65
CA LEU A 277 34.51 -25.14 1.31
C LEU A 277 35.95 -25.69 1.30
N THR A 278 36.11 -26.97 1.64
CA THR A 278 37.43 -27.65 1.66
C THR A 278 38.02 -27.78 0.25
N ALA A 279 37.18 -28.08 -0.76
CA ALA A 279 37.61 -28.11 -2.16
C ALA A 279 38.03 -26.72 -2.66
N MET A 280 37.26 -25.67 -2.33
CA MET A 280 37.57 -24.28 -2.68
C MET A 280 38.89 -23.80 -2.04
N ASP A 281 39.13 -24.10 -0.76
CA ASP A 281 40.39 -23.79 -0.08
C ASP A 281 41.60 -24.41 -0.81
N ARG A 282 41.49 -25.69 -1.21
CA ARG A 282 42.55 -26.39 -1.95
C ARG A 282 42.85 -25.73 -3.31
N GLU A 283 41.81 -25.35 -4.06
CA GLU A 283 42.00 -24.69 -5.37
C GLU A 283 42.55 -23.26 -5.23
N ILE A 284 42.16 -22.51 -4.18
CA ILE A 284 42.81 -21.23 -3.82
C ILE A 284 44.29 -21.46 -3.50
N GLY A 285 44.61 -22.50 -2.71
CA GLY A 285 45.98 -22.92 -2.43
C GLY A 285 46.79 -23.17 -3.70
N ARG A 286 46.22 -23.90 -4.67
CA ARG A 286 46.86 -24.19 -5.96
C ARG A 286 47.22 -22.94 -6.76
N LEU A 287 46.37 -21.90 -6.74
CA LEU A 287 46.68 -20.61 -7.38
C LEU A 287 47.82 -19.87 -6.67
N VAL A 288 47.78 -19.80 -5.34
CA VAL A 288 48.80 -19.12 -4.53
C VAL A 288 50.16 -19.82 -4.69
N ASP A 289 50.17 -21.14 -4.67
CA ASP A 289 51.37 -21.95 -4.84
C ASP A 289 51.96 -21.79 -6.25
N HIS A 290 51.14 -21.62 -7.28
CA HIS A 290 51.63 -21.30 -8.63
C HIS A 290 52.27 -19.90 -8.69
N ILE A 291 51.62 -18.88 -8.10
CA ILE A 291 52.17 -17.51 -8.03
C ILE A 291 53.54 -17.51 -7.33
N ASP A 292 53.66 -18.23 -6.21
CA ASP A 292 54.92 -18.34 -5.47
C ASP A 292 55.97 -19.19 -6.20
N ALA A 293 55.57 -20.29 -6.87
CA ALA A 293 56.47 -21.13 -7.66
C ALA A 293 57.03 -20.42 -8.91
N GLN A 294 56.27 -19.49 -9.50
CA GLN A 294 56.77 -18.59 -10.56
C GLN A 294 57.64 -17.43 -10.00
N GLY A 295 57.82 -17.33 -8.68
CA GLY A 295 58.58 -16.24 -8.05
C GLY A 295 57.86 -14.89 -8.05
N LEU A 296 56.55 -14.86 -8.27
CA LEU A 296 55.76 -13.63 -8.43
C LEU A 296 55.22 -13.08 -7.10
N GLY A 297 55.40 -13.77 -5.97
CA GLY A 297 54.84 -13.38 -4.67
C GLY A 297 55.30 -12.00 -4.15
N GLU A 298 56.54 -11.59 -4.45
CA GLU A 298 57.03 -10.23 -4.14
C GLU A 298 56.46 -9.15 -5.06
N GLN A 299 55.92 -9.55 -6.21
CA GLN A 299 55.36 -8.64 -7.22
C GLN A 299 53.82 -8.69 -7.26
N THR A 300 53.18 -9.47 -6.39
CA THR A 300 51.74 -9.76 -6.48
C THR A 300 51.04 -9.50 -5.15
N LEU A 301 50.15 -8.51 -5.13
CA LEU A 301 49.18 -8.33 -4.06
C LEU A 301 47.97 -9.23 -4.30
N ILE A 302 47.75 -10.17 -3.40
CA ILE A 302 46.54 -11.00 -3.33
C ILE A 302 45.61 -10.39 -2.28
N VAL A 303 44.38 -10.07 -2.66
CA VAL A 303 43.29 -9.69 -1.75
C VAL A 303 42.21 -10.74 -1.82
N LEU A 304 41.88 -11.37 -0.69
CA LEU A 304 40.81 -12.37 -0.57
C LEU A 304 39.71 -11.82 0.34
N THR A 305 38.46 -11.80 -0.15
CA THR A 305 37.28 -11.44 0.66
C THR A 305 35.97 -12.01 0.07
N SER A 306 34.81 -11.59 0.59
CA SER A 306 33.48 -12.11 0.25
C SER A 306 32.50 -10.99 -0.12
N ASP A 307 31.45 -11.33 -0.89
CA ASP A 307 30.46 -10.39 -1.40
C ASP A 307 29.23 -10.16 -0.48
N ASN A 308 28.88 -11.14 0.37
CA ASN A 308 27.88 -11.05 1.43
C ASN A 308 27.99 -12.23 2.41
N GLY A 309 27.29 -12.12 3.54
CA GLY A 309 27.24 -13.17 4.56
C GLY A 309 26.63 -14.50 4.07
N PRO A 310 26.70 -15.56 4.88
CA PRO A 310 26.29 -16.90 4.46
C PRO A 310 24.78 -17.00 4.22
N THR A 311 24.34 -18.02 3.49
CA THR A 311 22.93 -18.16 3.10
C THR A 311 21.97 -18.07 4.29
N ALA A 312 20.83 -17.41 4.06
CA ALA A 312 19.74 -17.25 5.01
C ALA A 312 18.43 -17.87 4.49
N TRP A 313 18.51 -18.79 3.52
CA TRP A 313 17.36 -19.21 2.73
C TRP A 313 16.21 -19.78 3.60
N PRO A 314 14.97 -19.24 3.50
CA PRO A 314 13.84 -19.66 4.34
C PRO A 314 13.49 -21.15 4.29
N SER A 315 13.98 -21.91 3.29
CA SER A 315 13.74 -23.36 3.19
C SER A 315 14.46 -24.17 4.26
N TYR A 316 15.61 -23.71 4.77
CA TYR A 316 16.34 -24.42 5.82
C TYR A 316 15.54 -24.39 7.12
N TYR A 317 15.14 -23.20 7.57
CA TYR A 317 14.33 -23.02 8.77
C TYR A 317 12.97 -23.75 8.69
N ARG A 318 12.29 -23.74 7.53
CA ARG A 318 11.06 -24.53 7.31
C ARG A 318 11.25 -26.05 7.39
N ARG A 319 12.48 -26.55 7.26
CA ARG A 319 12.84 -27.97 7.43
C ARG A 319 13.37 -28.27 8.85
N GLY A 320 13.36 -27.29 9.76
CA GLY A 320 13.94 -27.42 11.10
C GLY A 320 15.46 -27.52 11.10
N GLN A 321 16.13 -26.96 10.07
CA GLN A 321 17.58 -26.98 9.92
C GLN A 321 18.13 -25.55 9.96
N ASP A 322 19.26 -25.36 10.64
CA ASP A 322 20.04 -24.13 10.50
C ASP A 322 20.73 -24.12 9.11
N PRO A 323 20.76 -22.98 8.42
CA PRO A 323 21.47 -22.84 7.16
C PRO A 323 23.00 -22.94 7.36
N PRO A 324 23.73 -23.51 6.40
CA PRO A 324 25.18 -23.67 6.49
C PRO A 324 25.95 -22.34 6.37
N GLY A 325 27.18 -22.32 6.88
CA GLY A 325 28.08 -21.17 6.94
C GLY A 325 28.06 -20.45 8.29
N SER A 326 29.21 -19.93 8.72
CA SER A 326 29.38 -19.26 10.00
C SER A 326 29.50 -17.74 9.88
N THR A 327 28.75 -17.05 10.75
CA THR A 327 28.86 -15.60 10.98
C THR A 327 29.78 -15.26 12.16
N ALA A 328 30.48 -16.26 12.73
CA ALA A 328 31.30 -16.13 13.94
C ALA A 328 30.58 -15.42 15.12
N GLY A 329 29.28 -15.69 15.29
CA GLY A 329 28.45 -15.10 16.34
C GLY A 329 27.91 -13.69 16.06
N PHE A 330 28.20 -13.09 14.91
CA PHE A 330 27.54 -11.85 14.48
C PHE A 330 26.08 -12.08 14.06
N ARG A 331 25.20 -11.13 14.40
CA ARG A 331 23.76 -11.13 14.03
C ARG A 331 23.60 -10.85 12.53
N GLY A 332 22.57 -11.41 11.89
CA GLY A 332 22.37 -11.27 10.44
C GLY A 332 23.09 -12.34 9.61
N ARG A 333 22.63 -12.52 8.37
CA ARG A 333 23.15 -13.42 7.33
C ARG A 333 22.89 -12.74 5.97
N LYS A 334 22.98 -13.42 4.81
CA LYS A 334 22.53 -12.86 3.50
C LYS A 334 21.16 -12.19 3.64
N TRP A 335 20.95 -11.06 2.93
CA TRP A 335 19.78 -10.17 3.06
C TRP A 335 19.65 -9.39 4.38
N SER A 336 20.72 -9.24 5.16
CA SER A 336 20.72 -8.46 6.41
C SER A 336 21.81 -7.40 6.43
N LEU A 337 21.47 -6.17 6.82
CA LEU A 337 22.44 -5.10 7.11
C LEU A 337 23.10 -5.21 8.50
N TYR A 338 22.76 -6.23 9.29
CA TYR A 338 23.52 -6.55 10.50
C TYR A 338 24.90 -7.16 10.14
N GLU A 339 25.84 -7.14 11.09
CA GLU A 339 27.24 -7.49 10.89
C GLU A 339 27.45 -8.85 10.21
N GLY A 340 26.72 -9.90 10.57
CA GLY A 340 26.83 -11.23 9.96
C GLY A 340 26.37 -11.30 8.49
N GLY A 341 25.66 -10.28 8.00
CA GLY A 341 25.30 -10.13 6.58
C GLY A 341 26.25 -9.26 5.76
N ILE A 342 26.98 -8.32 6.39
CA ILE A 342 27.83 -7.34 5.68
C ILE A 342 29.30 -7.23 6.14
N ARG A 343 29.71 -7.76 7.30
CA ARG A 343 31.12 -7.81 7.76
C ARG A 343 31.78 -9.08 7.24
N MET A 344 32.68 -8.93 6.29
CA MET A 344 33.28 -10.05 5.55
C MET A 344 34.71 -10.33 6.04
N PRO A 345 35.21 -11.57 5.93
CA PRO A 345 36.63 -11.81 6.20
C PRO A 345 37.44 -11.16 5.07
N CYS A 346 38.58 -10.56 5.38
CA CYS A 346 39.42 -9.93 4.36
C CYS A 346 40.91 -10.09 4.68
N ILE A 347 41.64 -10.68 3.74
CA ILE A 347 43.09 -10.93 3.82
C ILE A 347 43.75 -10.14 2.69
N ALA A 348 44.83 -9.43 3.01
CA ALA A 348 45.74 -8.87 2.01
C ALA A 348 47.15 -9.46 2.21
N ARG A 349 47.71 -10.05 1.16
CA ARG A 349 49.03 -10.72 1.16
C ARG A 349 49.87 -10.20 0.00
N TRP A 350 51.05 -9.66 0.31
CA TRP A 350 52.04 -9.25 -0.68
C TRP A 350 53.43 -9.40 -0.05
N THR A 351 54.19 -10.39 -0.51
CA THR A 351 55.44 -10.82 0.14
C THR A 351 56.47 -9.69 0.13
N GLY A 352 57.07 -9.40 1.28
CA GLY A 352 58.05 -8.31 1.43
C GLY A 352 57.45 -6.90 1.57
N HIS A 353 56.17 -6.70 1.26
CA HIS A 353 55.49 -5.40 1.31
C HIS A 353 54.44 -5.31 2.43
N VAL A 354 53.77 -6.42 2.76
CA VAL A 354 52.76 -6.52 3.83
C VAL A 354 53.34 -7.29 5.01
N PRO A 355 53.17 -6.83 6.27
CA PRO A 355 53.61 -7.57 7.46
C PRO A 355 52.80 -8.86 7.65
N ALA A 356 53.52 -9.98 7.79
CA ALA A 356 52.94 -11.31 7.94
C ALA A 356 52.25 -11.51 9.31
N GLY A 357 51.07 -12.16 9.28
CA GLY A 357 50.32 -12.63 10.44
C GLY A 357 49.52 -11.56 11.18
N GLN A 358 49.61 -10.29 10.75
CA GLN A 358 49.05 -9.16 11.48
C GLN A 358 47.51 -9.21 11.47
N ILE A 359 46.90 -8.83 12.60
CA ILE A 359 45.46 -8.61 12.71
C ILE A 359 45.23 -7.11 12.88
N ASN A 360 44.48 -6.51 11.95
CA ASN A 360 44.01 -5.14 12.06
C ASN A 360 42.55 -5.13 12.57
N THR A 361 42.36 -4.54 13.75
CA THR A 361 41.06 -4.46 14.45
C THR A 361 40.46 -3.05 14.46
N GLU A 362 41.16 -2.07 13.87
CA GLU A 362 40.91 -0.64 13.98
C GLU A 362 40.38 -0.05 12.67
N SER A 363 41.06 -0.31 11.55
CA SER A 363 40.68 0.24 10.23
C SER A 363 39.32 -0.28 9.77
N VAL A 364 38.45 0.64 9.33
CA VAL A 364 37.14 0.31 8.74
C VAL A 364 37.22 0.47 7.24
N VAL A 365 37.24 -0.66 6.53
CA VAL A 365 37.39 -0.76 5.07
C VAL A 365 36.11 -1.32 4.47
N CYS A 366 35.75 -0.90 3.26
CA CYS A 366 34.60 -1.39 2.52
C CYS A 366 34.96 -1.76 1.07
N THR A 367 34.19 -2.60 0.39
CA THR A 367 34.44 -3.00 -1.01
C THR A 367 34.52 -1.81 -1.97
N ILE A 368 33.79 -0.72 -1.71
CA ILE A 368 33.91 0.53 -2.49
C ILE A 368 35.29 1.19 -2.38
N ASP A 369 36.05 0.94 -1.32
CA ASP A 369 37.40 1.49 -1.15
C ASP A 369 38.43 0.75 -2.02
N LEU A 370 38.13 -0.47 -2.48
CA LEU A 370 39.11 -1.29 -3.22
C LEU A 370 39.53 -0.63 -4.54
N PHE A 371 38.65 0.10 -5.24
CA PHE A 371 39.03 0.79 -6.47
C PHE A 371 40.08 1.90 -6.23
N PRO A 372 39.82 2.96 -5.44
CA PRO A 372 40.84 3.97 -5.14
C PRO A 372 42.09 3.37 -4.45
N THR A 373 41.92 2.34 -3.60
CA THR A 373 43.03 1.68 -2.90
C THR A 373 43.98 0.93 -3.84
N LEU A 374 43.45 0.06 -4.71
CA LEU A 374 44.28 -0.77 -5.60
C LEU A 374 44.93 0.07 -6.69
N THR A 375 44.27 1.12 -7.17
CA THR A 375 44.86 2.07 -8.13
C THR A 375 45.97 2.92 -7.50
N ALA A 376 45.83 3.33 -6.23
CA ALA A 376 46.91 3.98 -5.48
C ALA A 376 48.13 3.05 -5.30
N ILE A 377 47.90 1.79 -4.91
CA ILE A 377 48.95 0.76 -4.78
C ILE A 377 49.67 0.50 -6.11
N ALA A 378 48.94 0.49 -7.23
CA ALA A 378 49.49 0.33 -8.57
C ALA A 378 50.21 1.58 -9.13
N GLY A 379 50.20 2.70 -8.40
CA GLY A 379 50.76 3.98 -8.87
C GLY A 379 50.02 4.57 -10.08
N ILE A 380 48.72 4.30 -10.20
CA ILE A 380 47.88 4.79 -11.30
C ILE A 380 47.29 6.16 -10.93
N ASP A 381 47.53 7.17 -11.76
CA ASP A 381 46.91 8.49 -11.61
C ASP A 381 45.42 8.41 -11.95
N LEU A 382 44.61 8.28 -10.91
CA LEU A 382 43.16 8.10 -11.00
C LEU A 382 42.45 9.29 -11.68
N THR A 383 43.02 10.49 -11.66
CA THR A 383 42.48 11.66 -12.39
C THR A 383 42.59 11.42 -13.88
N LYS A 384 43.81 11.12 -14.36
CA LYS A 384 44.06 10.84 -15.78
C LYS A 384 43.31 9.59 -16.26
N ALA A 385 43.14 8.59 -15.40
CA ALA A 385 42.40 7.38 -15.73
C ALA A 385 40.89 7.62 -15.87
N LEU A 386 40.29 8.55 -15.11
CA LEU A 386 38.90 8.99 -15.28
C LEU A 386 38.73 9.90 -16.50
N ASP A 387 39.66 10.85 -16.71
CA ASP A 387 39.67 11.70 -17.91
C ASP A 387 39.74 10.85 -19.19
N ALA A 388 40.57 9.80 -19.20
CA ALA A 388 40.67 8.83 -20.30
C ALA A 388 39.42 7.95 -20.49
N GLN A 389 38.49 7.95 -19.53
CA GLN A 389 37.17 7.31 -19.63
C GLN A 389 36.05 8.32 -19.95
N GLY A 390 36.38 9.59 -20.21
CA GLY A 390 35.41 10.64 -20.52
C GLY A 390 34.65 11.18 -19.31
N ILE A 391 35.14 10.93 -18.09
CA ILE A 391 34.49 11.32 -16.83
C ILE A 391 35.16 12.60 -16.30
N PRO A 392 34.52 13.78 -16.36
CA PRO A 392 35.15 15.02 -15.95
C PRO A 392 35.20 15.19 -14.42
N ALA A 393 36.39 15.61 -13.93
CA ALA A 393 36.68 16.21 -12.63
C ALA A 393 37.16 15.31 -11.46
N THR A 394 37.52 15.98 -10.36
CA THR A 394 38.43 15.53 -9.30
C THR A 394 38.07 14.20 -8.62
N PRO A 395 38.98 13.21 -8.53
CA PRO A 395 38.66 11.86 -8.02
C PRO A 395 38.06 11.81 -6.62
N SER A 396 38.50 12.68 -5.70
CA SER A 396 38.07 12.68 -4.29
C SER A 396 36.59 12.96 -4.07
N SER A 397 35.95 13.63 -5.03
CA SER A 397 34.50 13.94 -5.03
C SER A 397 33.66 12.98 -5.87
N TYR A 398 34.29 12.17 -6.73
CA TYR A 398 33.59 11.26 -7.65
C TYR A 398 33.39 9.85 -7.06
N PHE A 399 34.35 9.35 -6.29
CA PHE A 399 34.21 8.07 -5.60
C PHE A 399 33.61 8.22 -4.18
N ASP A 400 32.73 7.28 -3.82
CA ASP A 400 32.29 7.12 -2.44
C ASP A 400 33.41 6.52 -1.59
N GLY A 401 34.12 5.54 -2.16
CA GLY A 401 35.30 4.94 -1.56
C GLY A 401 36.41 5.95 -1.27
N ILE A 402 37.32 5.56 -0.38
CA ILE A 402 38.56 6.29 -0.10
C ILE A 402 39.77 5.36 -0.24
N ASP A 403 40.94 5.95 -0.46
CA ASP A 403 42.19 5.19 -0.40
C ASP A 403 42.44 4.66 1.02
N MET A 404 42.47 3.33 1.14
CA MET A 404 42.78 2.57 2.35
C MET A 404 44.02 1.69 2.13
N SER A 405 44.91 2.05 1.20
CA SER A 405 46.16 1.34 0.88
C SER A 405 47.01 1.05 2.11
N GLU A 406 47.16 2.05 2.99
CA GLU A 406 47.83 1.91 4.28
C GLU A 406 47.26 0.76 5.14
N ALA A 407 45.95 0.47 5.05
CA ALA A 407 45.33 -0.65 5.77
C ALA A 407 45.67 -2.02 5.17
N LEU A 408 45.73 -2.14 3.84
CA LEU A 408 46.19 -3.35 3.15
C LEU A 408 47.69 -3.58 3.36
N LEU A 409 48.48 -2.50 3.51
CA LEU A 409 49.91 -2.50 3.81
C LEU A 409 50.22 -2.65 5.32
N GLY A 410 49.25 -3.06 6.14
CA GLY A 410 49.45 -3.42 7.55
C GLY A 410 49.55 -2.25 8.54
N LYS A 411 49.20 -1.02 8.15
CA LYS A 411 49.00 0.09 9.11
C LYS A 411 47.53 0.15 9.53
N SER A 412 47.20 1.03 10.48
CA SER A 412 45.83 1.21 10.99
C SER A 412 45.29 2.63 10.72
N PRO A 413 45.04 3.02 9.46
CA PRO A 413 44.42 4.31 9.15
C PRO A 413 42.97 4.38 9.70
N MET A 414 42.63 5.51 10.29
CA MET A 414 41.25 5.84 10.66
C MET A 414 40.45 6.27 9.43
N ARG A 415 39.26 5.71 9.25
CA ARG A 415 38.34 6.09 8.16
C ARG A 415 37.88 7.54 8.33
N THR A 416 37.90 8.32 7.24
CA THR A 416 37.57 9.75 7.23
C THR A 416 36.16 10.08 6.70
N LYS A 417 35.54 9.19 5.93
CA LYS A 417 34.13 9.29 5.49
C LYS A 417 33.26 8.25 6.23
N PRO A 418 31.99 8.52 6.53
CA PRO A 418 31.04 7.49 6.98
C PRO A 418 30.85 6.37 5.93
N LEU A 419 30.26 5.25 6.35
CA LEU A 419 29.73 4.22 5.45
C LEU A 419 28.20 4.24 5.47
N TYR A 420 27.59 3.90 4.33
CA TYR A 420 26.15 3.90 4.11
C TYR A 420 25.74 2.64 3.36
N TRP A 421 24.51 2.17 3.61
CA TRP A 421 23.92 1.03 2.92
C TRP A 421 22.43 1.29 2.63
N GLU A 422 21.98 0.96 1.41
CA GLU A 422 20.57 0.79 1.05
C GLU A 422 20.38 -0.68 0.64
N TYR A 423 19.41 -1.36 1.23
CA TYR A 423 19.06 -2.74 0.93
C TYR A 423 17.54 -2.91 0.87
N GLY A 424 16.98 -3.03 -0.33
CA GLY A 424 15.53 -3.14 -0.54
C GLY A 424 14.79 -1.82 -0.39
N ARG A 425 14.02 -1.42 -1.40
CA ARG A 425 13.25 -0.16 -1.36
C ARG A 425 11.84 -0.33 -0.79
N ASP A 426 11.33 -1.55 -0.77
CA ASP A 426 10.00 -1.95 -0.30
C ASP A 426 10.01 -3.40 0.25
N ASP A 427 8.86 -3.89 0.71
CA ASP A 427 8.72 -5.20 1.36
C ASP A 427 8.69 -6.40 0.39
N SER A 428 8.73 -6.19 -0.94
CA SER A 428 8.76 -7.30 -1.92
C SER A 428 10.16 -7.93 -2.13
N TYR A 429 11.19 -7.30 -1.57
CA TYR A 429 12.56 -7.80 -1.58
C TYR A 429 12.73 -8.98 -0.61
N LEU A 430 13.58 -9.95 -0.99
CA LEU A 430 13.84 -11.13 -0.16
C LEU A 430 14.36 -10.77 1.24
N GLN A 431 13.88 -11.48 2.25
CA GLN A 431 14.27 -11.29 3.65
C GLN A 431 14.96 -12.55 4.20
N PRO A 432 15.85 -12.42 5.20
CA PRO A 432 16.48 -13.57 5.84
C PRO A 432 15.43 -14.43 6.54
N GLY A 433 15.51 -15.74 6.37
CA GLY A 433 14.46 -16.67 6.80
C GLY A 433 14.27 -16.81 8.31
N HIS A 434 15.12 -16.17 9.12
CA HIS A 434 14.98 -16.10 10.57
C HIS A 434 14.61 -14.66 10.99
N PRO A 435 13.45 -14.41 11.63
CA PRO A 435 12.95 -13.05 11.91
C PRO A 435 13.93 -12.13 12.67
N LEU A 436 14.70 -12.66 13.63
CA LEU A 436 15.70 -11.87 14.36
C LEU A 436 16.83 -11.29 13.48
N ASP A 437 17.08 -11.87 12.31
CA ASP A 437 18.12 -11.44 11.38
C ASP A 437 17.61 -10.43 10.35
N ALA A 438 16.31 -10.15 10.28
CA ALA A 438 15.77 -9.08 9.44
C ALA A 438 16.24 -7.71 9.94
N SER A 439 17.04 -6.99 9.15
CA SER A 439 17.49 -5.63 9.45
C SER A 439 16.46 -4.60 8.98
N PRO A 440 16.59 -3.31 9.34
CA PRO A 440 15.96 -2.23 8.58
C PRO A 440 16.58 -2.13 7.18
N ASN A 441 15.94 -1.38 6.27
CA ASN A 441 16.39 -1.28 4.87
C ASN A 441 17.49 -0.22 4.60
N LEU A 442 17.87 0.56 5.62
CA LEU A 442 19.04 1.44 5.59
C LEU A 442 19.98 1.18 6.77
N ALA A 443 21.28 1.37 6.54
CA ALA A 443 22.27 1.44 7.60
C ALA A 443 23.30 2.54 7.35
N LEU A 444 23.88 3.04 8.44
CA LEU A 444 24.99 4.00 8.47
C LEU A 444 26.02 3.56 9.51
N ARG A 445 27.31 3.71 9.22
CA ARG A 445 28.38 3.60 10.20
C ARG A 445 29.25 4.85 10.21
N ASP A 446 29.34 5.50 11.37
CA ASP A 446 30.15 6.69 11.63
C ASP A 446 31.02 6.45 12.88
N GLY A 447 32.30 6.15 12.65
CA GLY A 447 33.26 5.77 13.68
C GLY A 447 32.82 4.54 14.49
N LYS A 448 32.49 4.78 15.77
CA LYS A 448 32.02 3.76 16.72
C LYS A 448 30.52 3.50 16.67
N TRP A 449 29.74 4.36 16.00
CA TRP A 449 28.30 4.24 15.93
C TRP A 449 27.89 3.52 14.65
N LYS A 450 26.99 2.54 14.78
CA LYS A 450 26.23 2.01 13.64
C LYS A 450 24.74 2.21 13.91
N LEU A 451 24.05 2.79 12.94
CA LEU A 451 22.63 3.08 12.99
C LEU A 451 21.94 2.33 11.86
N LEU A 452 20.75 1.78 12.14
CA LEU A 452 19.87 1.22 11.13
C LEU A 452 18.46 1.82 11.29
N VAL A 453 17.78 2.04 10.18
CA VAL A 453 16.42 2.63 10.15
C VAL A 453 15.74 2.25 8.83
N ASN A 454 14.42 2.26 8.78
CA ASN A 454 13.68 2.13 7.53
C ASN A 454 13.59 3.47 6.78
N ALA A 455 13.26 3.40 5.49
CA ALA A 455 13.04 4.52 4.58
C ALA A 455 12.12 5.61 5.15
N ASP A 456 11.06 5.19 5.83
CA ASP A 456 10.00 6.00 6.46
C ASP A 456 10.39 6.52 7.86
N GLY A 457 11.62 6.27 8.31
CA GLY A 457 12.09 6.60 9.65
C GLY A 457 11.68 5.58 10.73
N SER A 458 10.91 4.54 10.39
CA SER A 458 10.52 3.51 11.35
C SER A 458 11.68 2.58 11.74
N ARG A 459 11.49 1.83 12.83
CA ARG A 459 12.44 0.82 13.33
C ARG A 459 13.88 1.32 13.55
N LEU A 460 13.98 2.47 14.20
CA LEU A 460 15.25 3.12 14.56
C LEU A 460 16.08 2.27 15.56
N GLU A 461 17.25 1.84 15.11
CA GLU A 461 18.21 1.05 15.88
C GLU A 461 19.57 1.77 15.90
N LEU A 462 20.24 1.81 17.06
CA LEU A 462 21.58 2.39 17.21
C LEU A 462 22.45 1.45 18.05
N TYR A 463 23.70 1.26 17.65
CA TYR A 463 24.65 0.36 18.28
C TYR A 463 25.99 1.07 18.52
N ASP A 464 26.59 0.82 19.71
CA ASP A 464 27.90 1.34 20.09
C ASP A 464 28.98 0.25 20.00
N PHE A 465 29.75 0.27 18.92
CA PHE A 465 30.80 -0.70 18.62
C PHE A 465 32.06 -0.54 19.49
N SER A 466 32.09 0.44 20.40
CA SER A 466 33.06 0.46 21.51
C SER A 466 32.63 -0.41 22.70
N ARG A 467 31.37 -0.86 22.76
CA ARG A 467 30.82 -1.76 23.79
C ARG A 467 30.57 -3.17 23.27
N SER A 468 29.87 -3.30 22.15
CA SER A 468 29.62 -4.60 21.50
C SER A 468 29.44 -4.42 20.00
N ARG A 469 29.93 -5.40 19.23
CA ARG A 469 29.75 -5.51 17.77
C ARG A 469 28.71 -6.57 17.39
N THR A 470 27.91 -7.08 18.34
CA THR A 470 26.91 -8.14 18.07
C THR A 470 25.54 -7.65 17.61
N GLU A 471 25.24 -6.35 17.77
CA GLU A 471 23.95 -5.75 17.42
C GLU A 471 22.71 -6.36 18.13
N PHE A 472 22.89 -6.90 19.34
CA PHE A 472 21.79 -7.28 20.24
C PHE A 472 21.46 -6.23 21.31
N ASP A 473 22.34 -5.24 21.58
CA ASP A 473 22.11 -4.17 22.57
C ASP A 473 21.75 -2.85 21.87
N ASN A 474 20.47 -2.64 21.51
CA ASN A 474 20.03 -1.37 20.92
C ASN A 474 20.13 -0.25 21.97
N VAL A 475 20.91 0.79 21.66
CA VAL A 475 21.18 1.93 22.55
C VAL A 475 20.49 3.22 22.10
N ALA A 476 19.62 3.20 21.08
CA ALA A 476 18.96 4.40 20.54
C ALA A 476 18.26 5.24 21.62
N GLY A 477 17.44 4.62 22.47
CA GLY A 477 16.77 5.29 23.59
C GLY A 477 17.70 5.80 24.70
N ARG A 478 18.96 5.34 24.75
CA ARG A 478 20.00 5.84 25.66
C ARG A 478 20.84 6.97 25.06
N HIS A 479 20.85 7.11 23.73
CA HIS A 479 21.60 8.16 23.01
C HIS A 479 20.74 8.83 21.91
N PRO A 480 19.55 9.39 22.25
CA PRO A 480 18.59 9.86 21.25
C PRO A 480 19.15 10.97 20.35
N GLN A 481 19.97 11.88 20.89
CA GLN A 481 20.63 12.93 20.10
C GLN A 481 21.61 12.38 19.04
N VAL A 482 22.27 11.25 19.33
CA VAL A 482 23.16 10.58 18.38
C VAL A 482 22.32 9.82 17.34
N ALA A 483 21.27 9.14 17.78
CA ALA A 483 20.37 8.41 16.90
C ALA A 483 19.73 9.34 15.85
N GLU A 484 19.16 10.47 16.27
CA GLU A 484 18.47 11.39 15.37
C GLU A 484 19.44 12.09 14.40
N ARG A 485 20.62 12.53 14.87
CA ARG A 485 21.67 13.11 14.00
C ARG A 485 22.08 12.13 12.90
N LEU A 486 22.31 10.87 13.25
CA LEU A 486 22.76 9.85 12.31
C LEU A 486 21.62 9.37 11.40
N LYS A 487 20.37 9.35 11.88
CA LYS A 487 19.17 9.10 11.08
C LYS A 487 19.00 10.17 10.00
N GLU A 488 19.04 11.46 10.34
CA GLU A 488 18.93 12.52 9.34
C GLU A 488 20.10 12.52 8.34
N GLN A 489 21.31 12.19 8.80
CA GLN A 489 22.47 12.01 7.92
C GLN A 489 22.27 10.85 6.93
N LEU A 490 21.70 9.73 7.38
CA LEU A 490 21.40 8.55 6.55
C LEU A 490 20.24 8.80 5.57
N LEU A 491 19.14 9.40 6.04
CA LEU A 491 17.99 9.75 5.19
C LEU A 491 18.37 10.82 4.17
N THR A 492 19.24 11.78 4.52
CA THR A 492 19.77 12.78 3.57
C THR A 492 20.65 12.13 2.50
N TRP A 493 21.50 11.16 2.88
CA TRP A 493 22.23 10.36 1.90
C TRP A 493 21.28 9.59 0.98
N ARG A 494 20.26 8.90 1.52
CA ARG A 494 19.25 8.18 0.70
C ARG A 494 18.56 9.12 -0.29
N ARG A 495 18.14 10.31 0.16
CA ARG A 495 17.52 11.36 -0.68
C ARG A 495 18.46 11.88 -1.79
N SER A 496 19.77 11.69 -1.66
CA SER A 496 20.78 12.07 -2.68
C SER A 496 21.11 10.94 -3.68
N LEU A 497 20.65 9.71 -3.42
CA LEU A 497 20.79 8.61 -4.37
C LEU A 497 19.83 8.83 -5.53
N PRO A 498 20.18 8.39 -6.75
CA PRO A 498 19.21 8.33 -7.81
C PRO A 498 18.07 7.38 -7.41
N CYS A 499 16.84 7.81 -7.64
CA CYS A 499 15.79 6.89 -8.03
C CYS A 499 16.04 6.48 -9.48
N LEU A 500 15.68 5.25 -9.85
CA LEU A 500 15.47 4.94 -11.25
C LEU A 500 14.15 5.62 -11.51
N ASP A 501 14.26 6.85 -12.03
CA ASP A 501 13.18 7.79 -11.98
C ASP A 501 11.96 7.10 -12.55
N PRO A 502 10.89 6.91 -11.75
CA PRO A 502 9.66 6.41 -12.30
C PRO A 502 9.33 7.26 -13.53
N SER A 503 9.66 8.56 -13.59
CA SER A 503 9.33 9.54 -14.64
C SER A 503 10.11 9.48 -15.97
N GLU A 504 11.22 8.73 -16.10
CA GLU A 504 11.57 8.16 -17.43
C GLU A 504 10.38 7.34 -17.97
N ASN A 505 9.53 6.83 -17.06
CA ASN A 505 8.43 5.90 -17.25
C ASN A 505 7.09 6.21 -16.48
N SER A 506 6.81 7.41 -15.94
CA SER A 506 5.70 7.60 -14.96
C SER A 506 4.87 8.86 -15.13
N VAL A 507 5.39 9.86 -15.84
CA VAL A 507 4.49 10.67 -16.66
C VAL A 507 4.49 10.01 -18.04
N ALA A 508 5.58 10.07 -18.81
CA ALA A 508 5.64 9.52 -20.16
C ALA A 508 5.32 8.01 -20.34
N GLN A 509 5.65 7.10 -19.40
CA GLN A 509 5.11 5.71 -19.44
C GLN A 509 3.97 5.40 -18.46
N SER A 510 3.56 6.19 -17.46
CA SER A 510 2.20 5.96 -16.91
C SER A 510 1.16 6.38 -17.93
N ILE A 511 1.48 7.42 -18.71
CA ILE A 511 0.93 7.71 -20.03
C ILE A 511 1.06 6.46 -20.91
N LYS A 512 2.22 6.10 -21.49
CA LYS A 512 2.31 5.02 -22.49
C LYS A 512 1.88 3.60 -22.02
N ARG A 513 1.75 3.32 -20.72
CA ARG A 513 1.18 2.06 -20.20
C ARG A 513 -0.34 2.09 -20.13
N GLN A 514 -0.94 3.20 -19.70
CA GLN A 514 -2.40 3.37 -19.81
C GLN A 514 -2.82 3.67 -21.26
N ILE A 515 -1.91 4.28 -22.01
CA ILE A 515 -2.09 4.84 -23.35
C ILE A 515 -1.30 3.99 -24.35
N GLY A 516 -1.87 2.83 -24.66
CA GLY A 516 -1.47 1.93 -25.75
C GLY A 516 -1.03 2.60 -27.07
N ARG A 517 -0.34 1.83 -27.92
CA ARG A 517 0.74 2.34 -28.80
C ARG A 517 0.33 3.15 -30.05
N SER A 518 -0.87 3.72 -30.15
CA SER A 518 -1.28 4.48 -31.35
C SER A 518 -0.85 5.95 -31.30
N ALA A 519 0.25 6.29 -31.97
CA ALA A 519 0.82 7.65 -32.02
C ALA A 519 0.62 8.32 -33.39
N HIS A 520 0.24 9.59 -33.37
CA HIS A 520 0.00 10.43 -34.56
C HIS A 520 0.82 11.72 -34.45
N SER A 521 1.58 12.10 -35.48
CA SER A 521 2.37 13.35 -35.48
C SER A 521 1.82 14.39 -36.47
N PHE A 522 1.81 15.65 -36.04
CA PHE A 522 1.29 16.82 -36.76
C PHE A 522 2.28 18.00 -36.67
N LYS A 523 2.10 19.01 -37.53
CA LYS A 523 2.93 20.22 -37.64
C LYS A 523 2.10 21.50 -37.55
N ALA A 524 2.77 22.65 -37.37
CA ALA A 524 2.12 23.97 -37.35
C ALA A 524 1.21 24.19 -38.57
N GLY A 525 -0.03 24.62 -38.33
CA GLY A 525 -1.02 24.89 -39.37
C GLY A 525 -1.78 23.68 -39.90
N ASP A 526 -1.51 22.46 -39.41
CA ASP A 526 -2.28 21.27 -39.79
C ASP A 526 -3.76 21.40 -39.40
N VAL A 527 -4.62 20.92 -40.29
CA VAL A 527 -6.08 20.90 -40.15
C VAL A 527 -6.56 19.49 -40.50
N VAL A 528 -6.97 18.73 -39.50
CA VAL A 528 -7.34 17.33 -39.63
C VAL A 528 -8.86 17.18 -39.49
N PRO A 529 -9.57 16.57 -40.46
CA PRO A 529 -10.99 16.24 -40.30
C PRO A 529 -11.21 15.29 -39.12
N ALA A 530 -12.37 15.36 -38.46
CA ALA A 530 -12.67 14.53 -37.28
C ALA A 530 -12.48 13.01 -37.53
N ALA A 531 -12.89 12.53 -38.70
CA ALA A 531 -12.74 11.12 -39.10
C ALA A 531 -11.27 10.65 -39.32
N ALA A 532 -10.32 11.58 -39.40
CA ALA A 532 -8.88 11.31 -39.54
C ALA A 532 -8.07 11.78 -38.31
N SER A 533 -8.75 12.30 -37.28
CA SER A 533 -8.11 12.77 -36.04
C SER A 533 -7.86 11.61 -35.07
N PRO A 534 -6.95 11.76 -34.08
CA PRO A 534 -6.65 10.70 -33.12
C PRO A 534 -7.90 10.20 -32.38
N ALA A 535 -8.04 8.87 -32.26
CA ALA A 535 -9.29 8.22 -31.84
C ALA A 535 -9.51 8.17 -30.32
N ILE A 536 -9.46 9.32 -29.65
CA ILE A 536 -9.47 9.48 -28.17
C ILE A 536 -10.74 9.03 -27.42
N ALA A 537 -11.74 8.48 -28.11
CA ALA A 537 -13.01 8.09 -27.50
C ALA A 537 -12.85 6.85 -26.60
N SER A 538 -13.22 7.01 -25.33
CA SER A 538 -13.07 6.05 -24.22
C SER A 538 -11.63 5.55 -24.04
N ALA A 539 -10.66 6.37 -24.44
CA ALA A 539 -9.24 6.09 -24.29
C ALA A 539 -8.56 7.23 -23.53
N PRO A 540 -7.62 6.94 -22.62
CA PRO A 540 -6.69 7.94 -22.16
C PRO A 540 -5.80 8.37 -23.33
N PHE A 541 -5.28 9.59 -23.28
CA PHE A 541 -4.41 10.13 -24.32
C PHE A 541 -3.39 11.13 -23.76
N ALA A 542 -2.31 11.33 -24.50
CA ALA A 542 -1.32 12.35 -24.20
C ALA A 542 -0.85 13.05 -25.46
N VAL A 543 -0.46 14.30 -25.26
CA VAL A 543 -0.11 15.28 -26.26
C VAL A 543 1.25 15.84 -25.87
N THR A 544 2.26 15.51 -26.66
CA THR A 544 3.60 16.09 -26.56
C THR A 544 3.74 17.15 -27.64
N VAL A 545 4.20 18.35 -27.27
CA VAL A 545 4.41 19.49 -28.18
C VAL A 545 5.84 19.97 -28.03
N LYS A 546 6.58 20.00 -29.13
CA LYS A 546 7.86 20.71 -29.23
C LYS A 546 7.62 22.06 -29.87
N MET A 547 8.00 23.13 -29.17
CA MET A 547 7.66 24.49 -29.59
C MET A 547 8.67 25.53 -29.11
N ILE A 548 8.62 26.70 -29.75
CA ILE A 548 9.27 27.93 -29.30
C ILE A 548 8.16 28.97 -29.07
N PRO A 549 7.82 29.28 -27.81
CA PRO A 549 6.81 30.29 -27.48
C PRO A 549 7.33 31.70 -27.77
N ASP A 550 6.44 32.60 -28.17
CA ASP A 550 6.74 34.01 -28.45
C ASP A 550 6.16 34.97 -27.38
N GLY A 551 5.42 34.45 -26.42
CA GLY A 551 4.68 35.22 -25.41
C GLY A 551 3.29 35.69 -25.85
N SER A 552 2.78 35.23 -27.00
CA SER A 552 1.40 35.49 -27.43
C SER A 552 0.38 34.53 -26.81
N ASP A 553 -0.84 35.04 -26.63
CA ASP A 553 -2.05 34.25 -26.38
C ASP A 553 -2.51 33.52 -27.65
N GLY A 554 -3.05 32.31 -27.52
CA GLY A 554 -3.61 31.53 -28.63
C GLY A 554 -3.61 30.01 -28.39
N VAL A 555 -4.31 29.26 -29.26
CA VAL A 555 -4.32 27.78 -29.23
C VAL A 555 -3.06 27.21 -29.86
N ILE A 556 -2.35 26.37 -29.10
CA ILE A 556 -1.19 25.62 -29.56
C ILE A 556 -1.66 24.37 -30.33
N VAL A 557 -2.63 23.64 -29.76
CA VAL A 557 -3.35 22.55 -30.45
C VAL A 557 -4.69 22.27 -29.76
N ALA A 558 -5.73 21.97 -30.55
CA ALA A 558 -7.03 21.54 -30.05
C ALA A 558 -7.61 20.39 -30.90
N GLN A 559 -8.47 19.57 -30.30
CA GLN A 559 -9.30 18.60 -31.00
C GLN A 559 -10.68 18.53 -30.33
N GLY A 560 -11.74 18.76 -31.10
CA GLY A 560 -13.11 18.72 -30.61
C GLY A 560 -13.70 20.10 -30.32
N GLY A 561 -14.66 20.14 -29.40
CA GLY A 561 -15.32 21.39 -29.01
C GLY A 561 -16.15 21.28 -27.74
N SER A 562 -17.04 22.23 -27.53
CA SER A 562 -17.75 22.50 -26.27
C SER A 562 -18.55 21.34 -25.64
N GLN A 563 -18.78 20.23 -26.34
CA GLN A 563 -19.43 19.02 -25.80
C GLN A 563 -18.46 17.88 -25.49
N ALA A 564 -17.41 17.73 -26.30
CA ALA A 564 -16.37 16.71 -26.16
C ALA A 564 -15.12 17.16 -26.91
N GLY A 565 -13.96 17.13 -26.27
CA GLY A 565 -12.71 17.59 -26.84
C GLY A 565 -11.63 17.93 -25.81
N TRP A 566 -10.47 18.35 -26.28
CA TRP A 566 -9.37 18.86 -25.46
C TRP A 566 -8.60 19.96 -26.21
N ALA A 567 -7.95 20.86 -25.47
CA ALA A 567 -7.10 21.91 -26.04
C ALA A 567 -5.93 22.26 -25.12
N VAL A 568 -4.80 22.62 -25.73
CA VAL A 568 -3.62 23.21 -25.08
C VAL A 568 -3.42 24.60 -25.67
N TYR A 569 -3.41 25.63 -24.82
CA TYR A 569 -3.43 27.04 -25.23
C TYR A 569 -2.81 27.96 -24.18
N ILE A 570 -2.39 29.16 -24.60
CA ILE A 570 -1.97 30.24 -23.71
C ILE A 570 -3.07 31.31 -23.70
N GLN A 571 -3.47 31.74 -22.52
CA GLN A 571 -4.45 32.81 -22.31
C GLN A 571 -4.18 33.49 -20.96
N ASP A 572 -4.25 34.83 -20.92
CA ASP A 572 -4.07 35.63 -19.70
C ASP A 572 -2.75 35.31 -18.96
N GLU A 573 -1.64 35.22 -19.72
CA GLU A 573 -0.30 34.87 -19.22
C GLU A 573 -0.20 33.48 -18.54
N ARG A 574 -1.15 32.56 -18.79
CA ARG A 574 -1.16 31.19 -18.25
C ARG A 574 -1.21 30.15 -19.36
N LEU A 575 -0.42 29.08 -19.22
CA LEU A 575 -0.52 27.90 -20.07
C LEU A 575 -1.62 26.98 -19.53
N LYS A 576 -2.56 26.58 -20.39
CA LYS A 576 -3.77 25.85 -20.03
C LYS A 576 -3.90 24.55 -20.82
N PHE A 577 -4.30 23.49 -20.15
CA PHE A 577 -4.78 22.24 -20.75
C PHE A 577 -6.22 22.01 -20.31
N THR A 578 -7.18 22.13 -21.22
CA THR A 578 -8.62 21.95 -20.95
C THR A 578 -9.13 20.67 -21.59
N THR A 579 -10.03 19.97 -20.90
CA THR A 579 -10.85 18.89 -21.46
C THR A 579 -12.34 19.21 -21.35
N ARG A 580 -13.14 18.64 -22.26
CA ARG A 580 -14.61 18.64 -22.25
C ARG A 580 -15.12 17.22 -22.16
N VAL A 581 -15.85 16.93 -21.09
CA VAL A 581 -16.51 15.63 -20.87
C VAL A 581 -18.00 15.86 -20.73
N ARG A 582 -18.78 15.50 -21.77
CA ARG A 582 -20.25 15.71 -21.82
C ARG A 582 -20.66 17.18 -21.55
N GLY A 583 -19.87 18.13 -22.05
CA GLY A 583 -20.05 19.58 -21.85
C GLY A 583 -19.34 20.16 -20.63
N GLN A 584 -19.07 19.36 -19.59
CA GLN A 584 -18.34 19.81 -18.41
C GLN A 584 -16.89 20.18 -18.77
N GLU A 585 -16.45 21.36 -18.36
CA GLU A 585 -15.07 21.80 -18.49
C GLU A 585 -14.23 21.29 -17.33
N THR A 586 -12.99 20.91 -17.60
CA THR A 586 -11.95 20.77 -16.57
C THR A 586 -10.66 21.31 -17.14
N THR A 587 -10.04 22.26 -16.45
CA THR A 587 -8.87 23.01 -16.93
C THR A 587 -7.74 22.91 -15.91
N PHE A 588 -6.57 22.50 -16.39
CA PHE A 588 -5.30 22.55 -15.69
C PHE A 588 -4.55 23.81 -16.13
N GLU A 589 -4.02 24.61 -15.20
CA GLU A 589 -3.29 25.85 -15.52
C GLU A 589 -1.92 25.91 -14.82
N THR A 590 -0.88 26.30 -15.56
CA THR A 590 0.48 26.53 -15.04
C THR A 590 1.12 27.77 -15.66
N ASP A 591 2.28 28.19 -15.15
CA ASP A 591 3.05 29.28 -15.75
C ASP A 591 3.57 28.89 -17.14
N PRO A 592 3.54 29.80 -18.13
CA PRO A 592 3.96 29.51 -19.49
C PRO A 592 5.49 29.40 -19.59
N PRO A 593 6.00 28.62 -20.56
CA PRO A 593 7.44 28.53 -20.81
C PRO A 593 8.02 29.88 -21.27
N THR A 594 9.29 30.13 -20.94
CA THR A 594 9.97 31.39 -21.24
C THR A 594 10.06 31.64 -22.76
N ALA A 595 9.57 32.79 -23.21
CA ALA A 595 9.58 33.18 -24.62
C ALA A 595 10.97 33.08 -25.26
N GLY A 596 11.02 32.58 -26.50
CA GLY A 596 12.24 32.40 -27.29
C GLY A 596 13.09 31.17 -26.94
N THR A 597 12.70 30.37 -25.94
CA THR A 597 13.41 29.14 -25.56
C THR A 597 12.70 27.92 -26.14
N GLU A 598 13.44 26.99 -26.74
CA GLU A 598 12.90 25.70 -27.21
C GLU A 598 12.50 24.82 -26.03
N VAL A 599 11.25 24.34 -26.04
CA VAL A 599 10.69 23.53 -24.95
C VAL A 599 9.89 22.34 -25.48
N GLU A 600 9.93 21.25 -24.71
CA GLU A 600 8.99 20.13 -24.84
C GLU A 600 7.97 20.19 -23.70
N LEU A 601 6.70 20.27 -24.09
CA LEU A 601 5.53 20.28 -23.22
C LEU A 601 4.80 18.95 -23.39
N THR A 602 4.41 18.29 -22.30
CA THR A 602 3.50 17.13 -22.39
C THR A 602 2.29 17.30 -21.47
N ALA A 603 1.10 17.18 -22.06
CA ALA A 603 -0.20 17.19 -21.39
C ALA A 603 -0.90 15.84 -21.59
N SER A 604 -1.64 15.34 -20.58
CA SER A 604 -2.29 14.03 -20.66
C SER A 604 -3.56 13.92 -19.84
N LEU A 605 -4.54 13.18 -20.37
CA LEU A 605 -5.71 12.69 -19.64
C LEU A 605 -5.56 11.17 -19.45
N LEU A 606 -5.45 10.76 -18.19
CA LEU A 606 -5.21 9.37 -17.78
C LEU A 606 -6.51 8.56 -17.63
N GLY A 607 -6.37 7.24 -17.50
CA GLY A 607 -7.50 6.29 -17.52
C GLY A 607 -8.44 6.42 -16.32
N ASP A 608 -7.95 7.01 -15.24
CA ASP A 608 -8.64 7.36 -13.99
C ASP A 608 -9.19 8.81 -13.99
N GLY A 609 -9.10 9.52 -15.12
CA GLY A 609 -9.50 10.92 -15.25
C GLY A 609 -8.43 11.93 -14.82
N ALA A 610 -7.25 11.50 -14.36
CA ALA A 610 -6.21 12.45 -13.95
C ALA A 610 -5.64 13.25 -15.13
N MET A 611 -5.77 14.57 -15.07
CA MET A 611 -5.12 15.52 -15.96
C MET A 611 -3.75 15.91 -15.38
N ARG A 612 -2.72 15.83 -16.23
CA ARG A 612 -1.35 16.27 -15.91
C ARG A 612 -0.82 17.13 -17.05
N MET A 613 -0.01 18.13 -16.73
CA MET A 613 0.74 18.93 -17.70
C MET A 613 2.10 19.30 -17.10
N HIS A 614 3.17 19.16 -17.88
CA HIS A 614 4.54 19.49 -17.44
C HIS A 614 5.40 20.05 -18.59
N ILE A 615 6.30 20.96 -18.22
CA ILE A 615 7.30 21.59 -19.09
C ILE A 615 8.67 21.15 -18.54
N GLY A 616 9.47 20.43 -19.32
CA GLY A 616 10.78 19.97 -18.84
C GLY A 616 10.71 19.01 -17.63
N GLN A 617 11.43 19.32 -16.54
CA GLN A 617 11.69 18.40 -15.40
C GLN A 617 10.91 18.72 -14.12
N ASP A 618 9.92 19.61 -14.15
CA ASP A 618 9.20 20.03 -12.93
C ASP A 618 8.17 18.98 -12.44
N LEU A 619 8.05 18.84 -11.12
CA LEU A 619 7.09 17.95 -10.47
C LEU A 619 5.64 18.47 -10.66
N PRO A 620 4.71 17.66 -11.22
CA PRO A 620 3.41 18.16 -11.61
C PRO A 620 2.40 18.21 -10.44
N GLN A 621 1.58 19.26 -10.42
CA GLN A 621 0.26 19.21 -9.80
C GLN A 621 -0.65 18.23 -10.58
N VAL A 622 -1.82 17.88 -10.04
CA VAL A 622 -2.79 17.01 -10.71
C VAL A 622 -4.18 17.62 -10.57
N VAL A 623 -4.93 17.67 -11.67
CA VAL A 623 -6.35 18.08 -11.70
C VAL A 623 -7.16 16.87 -12.15
N MET A 624 -8.30 16.57 -11.52
CA MET A 624 -9.12 15.41 -11.90
C MET A 624 -10.27 15.84 -12.82
N ALA A 625 -10.33 15.26 -14.02
CA ALA A 625 -11.51 15.31 -14.87
C ALA A 625 -12.48 14.18 -14.47
N PRO A 626 -13.79 14.29 -14.78
CA PRO A 626 -14.79 13.28 -14.41
C PRO A 626 -14.52 11.87 -14.98
N SER A 627 -13.89 11.80 -16.16
CA SER A 627 -13.49 10.55 -16.83
C SER A 627 -12.57 10.85 -18.01
N VAL A 628 -12.09 9.80 -18.69
CA VAL A 628 -11.67 9.91 -20.10
C VAL A 628 -12.81 10.43 -20.99
N ILE A 629 -12.51 11.00 -22.16
CA ILE A 629 -13.53 11.56 -23.07
C ILE A 629 -14.37 10.40 -23.66
N PRO A 630 -15.68 10.31 -23.39
CA PRO A 630 -16.45 9.07 -23.64
C PRO A 630 -16.92 8.88 -25.08
N ASN A 631 -16.98 9.96 -25.87
CA ASN A 631 -17.48 9.96 -27.24
C ASN A 631 -16.44 10.58 -28.19
N ALA A 632 -16.51 10.23 -29.48
CA ALA A 632 -15.66 10.87 -30.49
C ALA A 632 -15.99 12.38 -30.58
N PRO A 633 -14.98 13.27 -30.58
CA PRO A 633 -15.21 14.70 -30.77
C PRO A 633 -15.82 15.03 -32.14
N GLY A 634 -16.68 16.06 -32.19
CA GLY A 634 -17.37 16.46 -33.42
C GLY A 634 -16.49 17.27 -34.39
N ASP A 635 -15.68 18.18 -33.86
CA ASP A 635 -14.64 18.88 -34.60
C ASP A 635 -13.32 18.10 -34.55
N GLY A 636 -12.49 18.24 -35.59
CA GLY A 636 -11.22 17.54 -35.72
C GLY A 636 -10.04 18.28 -35.08
N LEU A 637 -8.82 17.77 -35.30
CA LEU A 637 -7.60 18.34 -34.72
C LEU A 637 -7.08 19.53 -35.55
N GLU A 638 -6.75 20.64 -34.89
CA GLU A 638 -6.14 21.84 -35.49
C GLU A 638 -4.91 22.28 -34.67
N VAL A 639 -3.80 22.65 -35.34
CA VAL A 639 -2.53 23.04 -34.71
C VAL A 639 -2.21 24.51 -34.98
N GLY A 640 -1.90 25.28 -33.93
CA GLY A 640 -1.64 26.73 -33.97
C GLY A 640 -2.90 27.61 -34.05
N GLN A 641 -4.10 27.01 -34.05
CA GLN A 641 -5.38 27.68 -34.09
C GLN A 641 -6.51 26.74 -33.65
N ASP A 642 -7.61 27.31 -33.15
CA ASP A 642 -8.93 26.67 -33.11
C ASP A 642 -9.93 27.62 -33.78
N ARG A 643 -10.54 27.22 -34.91
CA ARG A 643 -11.39 28.08 -35.75
C ARG A 643 -12.90 27.87 -35.61
N ARG A 644 -13.36 26.88 -34.85
CA ARG A 644 -14.78 26.46 -34.85
C ARG A 644 -15.41 26.53 -33.46
N SER A 645 -15.54 25.39 -32.79
CA SER A 645 -16.26 25.26 -31.54
C SER A 645 -15.25 25.21 -30.40
N PRO A 646 -15.02 26.31 -29.67
CA PRO A 646 -13.92 26.35 -28.70
C PRO A 646 -14.08 25.27 -27.62
N VAL A 647 -12.97 24.60 -27.29
CA VAL A 647 -12.92 23.65 -26.18
C VAL A 647 -12.79 24.40 -24.85
N GLY A 648 -11.85 25.34 -24.76
CA GLY A 648 -11.64 26.19 -23.59
C GLY A 648 -12.51 27.44 -23.60
N ASN A 649 -12.35 28.29 -22.57
CA ASN A 649 -13.09 29.55 -22.44
C ASN A 649 -12.44 30.71 -23.23
N TYR A 650 -12.34 30.54 -24.55
CA TYR A 650 -11.80 31.52 -25.50
C TYR A 650 -12.70 31.69 -26.73
N ALA A 651 -12.54 32.82 -27.44
CA ALA A 651 -13.31 33.11 -28.64
C ALA A 651 -12.61 32.57 -29.90
N ALA A 652 -13.26 31.67 -30.63
CA ALA A 652 -12.77 31.19 -31.92
C ALA A 652 -13.01 32.23 -33.05
N PRO A 653 -12.08 32.44 -34.00
CA PRO A 653 -10.80 31.75 -34.14
C PRO A 653 -9.73 32.26 -33.15
N PHE A 654 -9.17 31.37 -32.33
CA PHE A 654 -8.10 31.73 -31.38
C PHE A 654 -6.75 31.19 -31.91
N THR A 655 -5.99 32.08 -32.56
CA THR A 655 -4.78 31.74 -33.33
C THR A 655 -3.53 32.11 -32.54
N TRP A 656 -2.52 31.25 -32.54
CA TRP A 656 -1.24 31.46 -31.87
C TRP A 656 -0.13 31.83 -32.85
N THR A 657 0.78 32.74 -32.49
CA THR A 657 1.89 33.17 -33.37
C THR A 657 3.25 32.56 -33.05
N GLY A 658 3.35 31.77 -31.97
CA GLY A 658 4.53 30.97 -31.64
C GLY A 658 4.82 29.85 -32.65
N GLN A 659 6.00 29.25 -32.56
CA GLN A 659 6.43 28.20 -33.50
C GLN A 659 6.20 26.81 -32.92
N VAL A 660 5.31 26.02 -33.56
CA VAL A 660 5.15 24.59 -33.25
C VAL A 660 6.00 23.76 -34.23
N GLN A 661 6.95 22.99 -33.71
CA GLN A 661 7.82 22.13 -34.52
C GLN A 661 7.17 20.76 -34.80
N GLU A 662 6.64 20.14 -33.74
CA GLU A 662 6.04 18.81 -33.74
C GLU A 662 4.96 18.73 -32.65
N VAL A 663 3.80 18.16 -32.99
CA VAL A 663 2.82 17.68 -32.02
C VAL A 663 2.68 16.18 -32.19
N THR A 664 2.83 15.41 -31.11
CA THR A 664 2.57 13.96 -31.11
C THR A 664 1.40 13.65 -30.17
N VAL A 665 0.35 13.03 -30.69
CA VAL A 665 -0.80 12.53 -29.91
C VAL A 665 -0.72 11.02 -29.81
N ALA A 666 -0.45 10.51 -28.60
CA ALA A 666 -0.54 9.09 -28.26
C ALA A 666 -1.93 8.79 -27.68
N VAL A 667 -2.61 7.77 -28.20
CA VAL A 667 -3.99 7.41 -27.82
C VAL A 667 -4.10 5.95 -27.42
N GLY A 668 -4.76 5.72 -26.30
CA GLY A 668 -4.64 4.49 -25.55
C GLY A 668 -5.35 3.26 -26.08
N GLU A 669 -5.02 2.13 -25.46
CA GLU A 669 -6.01 1.07 -25.35
C GLU A 669 -7.21 1.67 -24.62
N ARG A 670 -8.41 1.42 -25.17
CA ARG A 670 -9.63 1.87 -24.51
C ARG A 670 -9.66 1.25 -23.13
N VAL A 671 -9.74 2.09 -22.11
CA VAL A 671 -9.85 1.59 -20.75
C VAL A 671 -11.11 0.74 -20.72
N SER A 672 -10.93 -0.54 -20.41
CA SER A 672 -12.00 -1.38 -19.94
C SER A 672 -12.50 -0.78 -18.64
N ALA A 673 -13.40 0.19 -18.77
CA ALA A 673 -14.51 0.22 -17.85
C ALA A 673 -15.12 -1.19 -17.92
N GLY A 674 -14.81 -2.03 -16.93
CA GLY A 674 -15.74 -3.08 -16.52
C GLY A 674 -17.12 -2.41 -16.54
N PRO A 675 -18.08 -2.99 -17.28
CA PRO A 675 -18.98 -2.27 -18.17
C PRO A 675 -19.48 -0.97 -17.55
N PRO A 676 -19.38 0.18 -18.26
CA PRO A 676 -19.56 1.51 -17.68
C PRO A 676 -20.80 1.48 -16.78
N PRO A 677 -20.64 1.77 -15.47
CA PRO A 677 -21.58 1.37 -14.43
C PRO A 677 -23.01 1.62 -14.91
N THR A 678 -23.81 0.54 -15.00
CA THR A 678 -25.00 0.51 -15.87
C THR A 678 -25.92 1.68 -15.58
N LEU A 679 -25.95 2.10 -14.31
CA LEU A 679 -26.47 3.37 -13.86
C LEU A 679 -25.44 4.05 -12.94
N VAL A 680 -25.41 5.38 -12.98
CA VAL A 680 -24.69 6.24 -12.03
C VAL A 680 -25.66 7.32 -11.59
N SER A 681 -25.71 7.60 -10.28
CA SER A 681 -26.52 8.69 -9.77
C SER A 681 -25.88 10.04 -10.11
N ARG A 682 -26.69 11.09 -10.23
CA ARG A 682 -26.14 12.45 -10.43
C ARG A 682 -25.25 12.92 -9.27
N PHE A 683 -25.46 12.37 -8.06
CA PHE A 683 -24.75 12.75 -6.85
C PHE A 683 -23.31 12.22 -6.79
N ALA A 684 -22.97 11.20 -7.60
CA ALA A 684 -21.58 10.75 -7.75
C ALA A 684 -20.68 11.83 -8.37
N ALA A 685 -21.23 12.83 -9.07
CA ALA A 685 -20.46 13.97 -9.56
C ALA A 685 -20.10 15.00 -8.46
N ASP A 686 -20.83 14.99 -7.34
CA ASP A 686 -20.64 15.88 -6.20
C ASP A 686 -19.76 15.24 -5.09
N LEU A 687 -19.29 14.00 -5.33
CA LEU A 687 -18.44 13.23 -4.40
C LEU A 687 -17.01 13.79 -4.37
N ASP A 688 -16.53 14.24 -3.21
CA ASP A 688 -15.09 14.43 -2.97
C ASP A 688 -14.47 13.08 -2.55
N PRO A 689 -13.61 12.45 -3.37
CA PRO A 689 -12.95 11.19 -3.03
C PRO A 689 -11.84 11.33 -1.97
N LEU A 690 -11.44 12.54 -1.58
CA LEU A 690 -10.50 12.76 -0.47
C LEU A 690 -11.22 12.86 0.88
N HIS A 691 -12.46 13.34 0.89
CA HIS A 691 -13.27 13.52 2.10
C HIS A 691 -14.74 13.06 1.91
N PRO A 692 -15.00 11.81 1.45
CA PRO A 692 -16.35 11.39 1.14
C PRO A 692 -17.18 11.22 2.41
N LEU A 693 -18.43 11.70 2.39
CA LEU A 693 -19.31 11.84 3.55
C LEU A 693 -18.61 12.61 4.70
N PRO A 694 -18.32 13.92 4.51
CA PRO A 694 -17.58 14.74 5.48
C PRO A 694 -18.39 15.15 6.72
N GLU A 695 -19.67 14.80 6.79
CA GLU A 695 -20.57 15.09 7.91
C GLU A 695 -20.24 14.23 9.15
N TYR A 696 -20.52 14.75 10.34
CA TYR A 696 -20.32 13.99 11.58
C TYR A 696 -21.22 12.74 11.61
N PRO A 697 -20.68 11.50 11.74
CA PRO A 697 -21.46 10.29 11.47
C PRO A 697 -22.56 9.96 12.47
N ARG A 698 -22.53 10.53 13.68
CA ARG A 698 -23.45 10.22 14.79
C ARG A 698 -24.22 11.45 15.29
N PRO A 699 -25.16 12.02 14.53
CA PRO A 699 -26.00 13.14 14.96
C PRO A 699 -26.71 12.91 16.32
N GLN A 700 -26.87 11.67 16.78
CA GLN A 700 -27.38 11.34 18.12
C GLN A 700 -26.36 11.46 19.28
N LEU A 701 -25.05 11.60 19.01
CA LEU A 701 -24.01 11.79 20.04
C LEU A 701 -22.79 12.57 19.48
N VAL A 702 -22.95 13.89 19.32
CA VAL A 702 -21.97 14.77 18.67
C VAL A 702 -20.90 15.26 19.63
N ARG A 703 -19.63 15.20 19.20
CA ARG A 703 -18.45 15.79 19.85
C ARG A 703 -17.76 16.77 18.90
N ASP A 704 -17.24 17.86 19.45
CA ASP A 704 -16.51 18.89 18.67
C ASP A 704 -15.18 18.36 18.11
N GLN A 705 -14.48 17.50 18.87
CA GLN A 705 -13.16 16.96 18.50
C GLN A 705 -13.28 15.57 17.88
N TRP A 706 -13.30 15.54 16.55
CA TRP A 706 -13.33 14.31 15.75
C TRP A 706 -12.45 14.44 14.49
N MET A 707 -12.18 13.30 13.83
CA MET A 707 -11.45 13.24 12.56
C MET A 707 -12.05 12.17 11.66
N ASN A 708 -12.47 12.53 10.45
CA ASN A 708 -12.93 11.58 9.45
C ASN A 708 -11.74 10.77 8.90
N LEU A 709 -11.88 9.44 8.78
CA LEU A 709 -10.87 8.55 8.21
C LEU A 709 -11.26 7.99 6.84
N ASN A 710 -12.42 8.37 6.29
CA ASN A 710 -12.83 8.07 4.92
C ASN A 710 -11.84 8.59 3.86
N GLY A 711 -12.07 8.22 2.60
CA GLY A 711 -11.20 8.49 1.46
C GLY A 711 -10.43 7.24 1.04
N TYR A 712 -9.31 7.41 0.33
CA TYR A 712 -8.53 6.25 -0.16
C TYR A 712 -7.81 5.49 0.95
N TRP A 713 -8.14 4.22 1.09
CA TRP A 713 -7.38 3.22 1.85
C TRP A 713 -6.65 2.32 0.85
N GLU A 714 -5.59 1.65 1.27
CA GLU A 714 -5.02 0.52 0.53
C GLU A 714 -5.85 -0.73 0.83
N TYR A 715 -6.00 -1.64 -0.15
CA TYR A 715 -6.70 -2.91 0.06
C TYR A 715 -5.93 -4.10 -0.50
N ALA A 716 -6.26 -5.29 -0.02
CA ALA A 716 -5.80 -6.57 -0.59
C ALA A 716 -6.88 -7.64 -0.44
N ILE A 717 -7.01 -8.55 -1.41
CA ILE A 717 -7.88 -9.73 -1.31
C ILE A 717 -6.97 -10.97 -1.20
N SER A 718 -6.92 -11.56 -0.02
CA SER A 718 -6.10 -12.75 0.27
C SER A 718 -6.98 -14.00 0.46
N PRO A 719 -6.48 -15.22 0.23
CA PRO A 719 -7.18 -16.43 0.65
C PRO A 719 -7.55 -16.38 2.14
N GLY A 720 -8.83 -16.56 2.46
CA GLY A 720 -9.42 -16.48 3.80
C GLY A 720 -9.18 -17.74 4.63
N ARG A 721 -7.94 -18.27 4.60
CA ARG A 721 -7.57 -19.60 5.11
C ARG A 721 -8.08 -19.81 6.54
N SER A 722 -8.73 -20.95 6.75
CA SER A 722 -8.87 -21.52 8.08
C SER A 722 -7.59 -22.29 8.43
N LEU A 723 -7.09 -22.07 9.64
CA LEU A 723 -6.12 -22.92 10.31
C LEU A 723 -6.74 -24.30 10.61
N PRO A 724 -5.94 -25.35 10.90
CA PRO A 724 -6.44 -26.72 11.10
C PRO A 724 -7.44 -26.91 12.25
N ASP A 725 -7.60 -25.92 13.11
CA ASP A 725 -8.54 -25.84 14.24
C ASP A 725 -9.81 -25.02 13.92
N GLY A 726 -9.93 -24.50 12.69
CA GLY A 726 -11.05 -23.67 12.24
C GLY A 726 -10.87 -22.17 12.47
N MET A 727 -9.79 -21.71 13.12
CA MET A 727 -9.53 -20.28 13.29
C MET A 727 -9.11 -19.61 11.98
N HIS A 728 -9.48 -18.35 11.77
CA HIS A 728 -9.02 -17.59 10.60
C HIS A 728 -7.52 -17.28 10.64
N ASP A 729 -6.85 -17.33 9.49
CA ASP A 729 -5.52 -16.76 9.31
C ASP A 729 -5.59 -15.23 9.42
N LEU A 730 -4.91 -14.71 10.44
CA LEU A 730 -4.82 -13.29 10.79
C LEU A 730 -3.44 -12.68 10.44
N SER A 731 -2.65 -13.35 9.60
CA SER A 731 -1.42 -12.75 9.06
C SER A 731 -1.74 -11.65 8.04
N SER A 732 -1.19 -10.45 8.27
CA SER A 732 -1.35 -9.32 7.35
C SER A 732 -0.76 -9.66 5.97
N PRO A 733 -1.38 -9.24 4.87
CA PRO A 733 -0.85 -9.49 3.53
C PRO A 733 0.49 -8.76 3.33
N GLU A 734 1.43 -9.43 2.67
CA GLU A 734 2.74 -8.88 2.29
C GLU A 734 2.66 -7.90 1.11
N LYS A 735 1.50 -7.87 0.41
CA LYS A 735 1.25 -7.02 -0.76
C LYS A 735 -0.16 -6.43 -0.70
N TRP A 736 -0.31 -5.22 -1.23
CA TRP A 736 -1.58 -4.53 -1.35
C TRP A 736 -1.93 -4.41 -2.84
N ASP A 737 -3.16 -4.78 -3.22
CA ASP A 737 -3.59 -4.91 -4.61
C ASP A 737 -3.89 -3.55 -5.25
N GLY A 738 -4.22 -2.53 -4.44
CA GLY A 738 -4.49 -1.19 -4.91
C GLY A 738 -5.08 -0.29 -3.84
N ARG A 739 -5.86 0.71 -4.29
CA ARG A 739 -6.62 1.62 -3.42
C ARG A 739 -8.12 1.37 -3.55
N ILE A 740 -8.82 1.47 -2.43
CA ILE A 740 -10.28 1.43 -2.31
C ILE A 740 -10.77 2.75 -1.72
N LEU A 741 -11.87 3.29 -2.24
CA LEU A 741 -12.50 4.47 -1.67
C LEU A 741 -13.42 4.06 -0.51
N VAL A 742 -12.99 4.27 0.73
CA VAL A 742 -13.80 4.06 1.94
C VAL A 742 -14.74 5.27 2.13
N PRO A 743 -16.04 5.06 2.40
CA PRO A 743 -16.65 3.83 2.88
C PRO A 743 -17.56 3.15 1.84
N PHE A 744 -17.08 2.97 0.61
CA PHE A 744 -17.81 2.21 -0.41
C PHE A 744 -17.30 0.78 -0.46
N CYS A 745 -18.21 -0.21 -0.36
CA CYS A 745 -17.85 -1.62 -0.38
C CYS A 745 -17.18 -2.04 -1.69
N VAL A 746 -16.36 -3.09 -1.65
CA VAL A 746 -15.44 -3.45 -2.74
C VAL A 746 -16.15 -3.83 -4.05
N GLU A 747 -17.39 -4.31 -3.98
CA GLU A 747 -18.25 -4.59 -5.13
C GLU A 747 -18.78 -3.33 -5.85
N SER A 748 -18.83 -2.19 -5.17
CA SER A 748 -19.47 -0.97 -5.68
C SER A 748 -18.63 -0.25 -6.75
N ALA A 749 -19.27 0.56 -7.59
CA ALA A 749 -18.57 1.38 -8.57
C ALA A 749 -17.78 2.53 -7.92
N LEU A 750 -18.32 3.15 -6.87
CA LEU A 750 -17.67 4.26 -6.17
C LEU A 750 -16.43 3.85 -5.37
N SER A 751 -16.32 2.58 -4.95
CA SER A 751 -15.08 2.05 -4.35
C SER A 751 -13.86 2.16 -5.27
N GLY A 752 -14.08 2.23 -6.58
CA GLY A 752 -13.06 2.12 -7.62
C GLY A 752 -12.62 0.69 -7.95
N VAL A 753 -12.98 -0.30 -7.12
CA VAL A 753 -12.47 -1.68 -7.22
C VAL A 753 -13.39 -2.57 -8.06
N ARG A 754 -14.69 -2.66 -7.72
CA ARG A 754 -15.70 -3.51 -8.38
C ARG A 754 -15.32 -4.99 -8.44
N ALA A 755 -14.70 -5.51 -7.38
CA ALA A 755 -14.36 -6.92 -7.24
C ALA A 755 -15.40 -7.66 -6.38
N ARG A 756 -15.45 -8.99 -6.50
CA ARG A 756 -16.14 -9.89 -5.56
C ARG A 756 -15.09 -10.49 -4.64
N VAL A 757 -15.36 -10.59 -3.35
CA VAL A 757 -14.47 -11.27 -2.38
C VAL A 757 -14.79 -12.76 -2.30
N GLY A 758 -16.03 -13.10 -1.89
CA GLY A 758 -16.46 -14.48 -1.72
C GLY A 758 -15.94 -15.15 -0.43
N HIS A 759 -16.65 -16.20 -0.01
CA HIS A 759 -16.48 -16.87 1.28
C HIS A 759 -15.09 -17.46 1.57
N ASP A 760 -14.28 -17.72 0.54
CA ASP A 760 -12.96 -18.35 0.62
C ASP A 760 -11.82 -17.31 0.60
N GLN A 761 -12.16 -16.02 0.54
CA GLN A 761 -11.22 -14.91 0.58
C GLN A 761 -11.50 -13.97 1.75
N ALA A 762 -10.51 -13.19 2.15
CA ALA A 762 -10.61 -12.13 3.15
C ALA A 762 -10.14 -10.81 2.52
N LEU A 763 -10.87 -9.74 2.80
CA LEU A 763 -10.57 -8.40 2.35
C LEU A 763 -9.81 -7.65 3.45
N TRP A 764 -8.64 -7.15 3.13
CA TRP A 764 -7.81 -6.35 4.01
C TRP A 764 -7.87 -4.88 3.59
N TYR A 765 -7.75 -4.02 4.59
CA TYR A 765 -7.68 -2.57 4.45
C TYR A 765 -6.48 -2.03 5.25
N ARG A 766 -5.78 -1.02 4.72
CA ARG A 766 -4.74 -0.27 5.45
C ARG A 766 -4.91 1.24 5.23
N ARG A 767 -4.80 2.00 6.31
CA ARG A 767 -4.86 3.47 6.30
C ARG A 767 -3.88 4.07 7.28
N ARG A 768 -3.15 5.06 6.79
CA ARG A 768 -2.27 5.91 7.59
C ARG A 768 -2.92 7.25 7.86
N PHE A 769 -2.68 7.79 9.04
CA PHE A 769 -3.21 9.07 9.49
C PHE A 769 -2.28 9.68 10.54
N THR A 770 -2.33 11.00 10.70
CA THR A 770 -1.68 11.70 11.82
C THR A 770 -2.77 12.35 12.66
N LEU A 771 -2.65 12.31 13.99
CA LEU A 771 -3.62 12.97 14.88
C LEU A 771 -3.56 14.50 14.68
N PRO A 772 -4.71 15.22 14.74
CA PRO A 772 -4.72 16.67 14.71
C PRO A 772 -3.93 17.29 15.87
N GLU A 773 -3.41 18.48 15.66
CA GLU A 773 -2.67 19.21 16.71
C GLU A 773 -3.53 19.43 17.96
N GLY A 774 -2.92 19.27 19.14
CA GLY A 774 -3.61 19.39 20.43
C GLY A 774 -4.36 18.13 20.90
N TRP A 775 -4.47 17.08 20.10
CA TRP A 775 -5.04 15.81 20.54
C TRP A 775 -4.09 15.04 21.47
N SER A 776 -4.58 14.61 22.62
CA SER A 776 -3.86 13.67 23.50
C SER A 776 -4.14 12.24 23.05
N THR A 777 -3.08 11.46 22.80
CA THR A 777 -3.20 10.05 22.39
C THR A 777 -4.05 9.23 23.36
N GLY A 778 -3.95 9.48 24.67
CA GLY A 778 -4.64 8.70 25.70
C GLY A 778 -6.18 8.66 25.62
N ASN A 779 -6.80 9.60 24.89
CA ASN A 779 -8.25 9.78 24.84
C ASN A 779 -8.88 9.40 23.48
N VAL A 780 -8.12 8.81 22.54
CA VAL A 780 -8.63 8.54 21.18
C VAL A 780 -9.46 7.26 21.12
N VAL A 781 -10.66 7.38 20.55
CA VAL A 781 -11.57 6.29 20.21
C VAL A 781 -11.66 6.18 18.68
N LEU A 782 -11.51 4.97 18.15
CA LEU A 782 -11.74 4.63 16.75
C LEU A 782 -13.13 4.03 16.60
N HIS A 783 -13.88 4.46 15.59
CA HIS A 783 -15.24 4.04 15.32
C HIS A 783 -15.41 3.55 13.88
N PHE A 784 -16.27 2.55 13.72
CA PHE A 784 -16.77 2.07 12.43
C PHE A 784 -18.30 2.16 12.46
N GLY A 785 -18.91 2.69 11.39
CA GLY A 785 -20.37 2.75 11.27
C GLY A 785 -21.00 1.37 11.02
N ALA A 786 -20.39 0.58 10.13
CA ALA A 786 -20.67 -0.83 9.88
C ALA A 786 -19.56 -1.43 8.99
N VAL A 787 -19.29 -2.72 9.15
CA VAL A 787 -18.30 -3.48 8.35
C VAL A 787 -18.86 -4.88 8.12
N ASP A 788 -19.09 -5.27 6.86
CA ASP A 788 -19.76 -6.54 6.54
C ASP A 788 -18.73 -7.66 6.24
N TRP A 789 -18.59 -8.73 7.05
CA TRP A 789 -19.39 -9.10 8.23
C TRP A 789 -18.57 -9.40 9.50
N GLU A 790 -17.49 -10.18 9.39
CA GLU A 790 -16.58 -10.48 10.49
C GLU A 790 -15.28 -9.69 10.34
N SER A 791 -14.93 -8.86 11.32
CA SER A 791 -13.77 -7.97 11.24
C SER A 791 -12.81 -8.05 12.44
N TYR A 792 -11.55 -7.71 12.16
CA TYR A 792 -10.44 -7.62 13.11
C TYR A 792 -9.62 -6.36 12.84
N VAL A 793 -9.08 -5.70 13.88
CA VAL A 793 -8.42 -4.39 13.77
C VAL A 793 -7.05 -4.39 14.45
N TRP A 794 -6.07 -3.80 13.78
CA TRP A 794 -4.74 -3.52 14.31
C TRP A 794 -4.45 -2.02 14.25
N VAL A 795 -3.71 -1.52 15.22
CA VAL A 795 -3.17 -0.15 15.22
C VAL A 795 -1.66 -0.22 15.41
N ASN A 796 -0.89 0.39 14.51
CA ASN A 796 0.57 0.38 14.49
C ASN A 796 1.17 -1.05 14.61
N GLY A 797 0.62 -1.99 13.85
CA GLY A 797 1.02 -3.40 13.85
C GLY A 797 0.63 -4.20 15.11
N ARG A 798 -0.08 -3.60 16.07
CA ARG A 798 -0.55 -4.28 17.30
C ARG A 798 -2.04 -4.59 17.19
N PRO A 799 -2.50 -5.82 17.49
CA PRO A 799 -3.92 -6.13 17.50
C PRO A 799 -4.61 -5.30 18.58
N VAL A 800 -5.77 -4.73 18.25
CA VAL A 800 -6.65 -4.09 19.23
C VAL A 800 -7.29 -5.22 20.05
N VAL A 801 -7.12 -5.17 21.38
CA VAL A 801 -7.61 -6.26 22.25
C VAL A 801 -9.13 -6.32 22.20
N GLY A 802 -9.68 -7.49 21.85
CA GLY A 802 -11.12 -7.67 21.69
C GLY A 802 -11.69 -7.11 20.38
N SER A 803 -10.86 -6.88 19.35
CA SER A 803 -11.32 -6.33 18.06
C SER A 803 -12.12 -7.28 17.18
N ALA A 804 -12.46 -8.48 17.64
CA ALA A 804 -13.27 -9.41 16.87
C ALA A 804 -14.72 -8.90 16.90
N HIS A 805 -15.21 -8.43 15.77
CA HIS A 805 -16.60 -8.00 15.60
C HIS A 805 -17.29 -8.87 14.55
N ARG A 806 -18.56 -9.18 14.80
CA ARG A 806 -19.48 -9.85 13.88
C ARG A 806 -20.77 -9.04 13.85
N GLY A 807 -21.13 -8.56 12.67
CA GLY A 807 -22.39 -7.86 12.43
C GLY A 807 -22.31 -6.91 11.25
N GLY A 808 -23.20 -7.08 10.27
CA GLY A 808 -23.03 -6.41 8.96
C GLY A 808 -23.49 -4.95 8.95
N TYR A 809 -24.25 -4.55 9.95
CA TYR A 809 -25.11 -3.36 9.93
C TYR A 809 -25.06 -2.52 11.22
N ASP A 810 -24.23 -2.92 12.19
CA ASP A 810 -24.15 -2.25 13.50
C ASP A 810 -22.80 -1.54 13.74
N PRO A 811 -22.82 -0.38 14.44
CA PRO A 811 -21.61 0.37 14.74
C PRO A 811 -20.85 -0.21 15.93
N PHE A 812 -19.52 -0.15 15.86
CA PHE A 812 -18.62 -0.59 16.92
C PHE A 812 -17.43 0.35 17.08
N SER A 813 -16.73 0.26 18.22
CA SER A 813 -15.72 1.26 18.59
C SER A 813 -14.67 0.73 19.57
N TYR A 814 -13.45 1.28 19.51
CA TYR A 814 -12.32 0.86 20.32
C TYR A 814 -11.51 2.03 20.86
N ARG A 815 -11.13 1.99 22.14
CA ARG A 815 -10.15 2.93 22.72
C ARG A 815 -8.72 2.57 22.30
N ILE A 816 -8.28 3.13 21.18
CA ILE A 816 -6.97 2.82 20.59
C ILE A 816 -5.83 3.68 21.12
N GLY A 817 -6.10 4.66 21.98
CA GLY A 817 -5.12 5.65 22.44
C GLY A 817 -3.80 5.12 22.98
N HIS A 818 -3.83 3.96 23.64
CA HIS A 818 -2.66 3.26 24.18
C HIS A 818 -1.77 2.57 23.12
N LEU A 819 -2.22 2.55 21.86
CA LEU A 819 -1.51 2.02 20.69
C LEU A 819 -0.99 3.13 19.77
N LEU A 820 -1.37 4.39 20.02
CA LEU A 820 -1.03 5.54 19.18
C LEU A 820 0.32 6.16 19.54
N LYS A 821 1.01 6.64 18.50
CA LYS A 821 2.23 7.45 18.57
C LYS A 821 1.83 8.92 18.52
N ALA A 822 2.31 9.73 19.46
CA ALA A 822 1.98 11.15 19.53
C ALA A 822 2.86 11.95 18.55
N GLY A 823 2.25 12.81 17.73
CA GLY A 823 2.99 13.65 16.77
C GLY A 823 3.62 12.91 15.59
N GLU A 824 3.28 11.63 15.39
CA GLU A 824 3.79 10.77 14.31
C GLU A 824 2.64 10.20 13.47
N GLU A 825 3.00 9.63 12.30
CA GLU A 825 2.07 8.83 11.51
C GLU A 825 1.69 7.53 12.24
N ASN A 826 0.39 7.28 12.27
CA ASN A 826 -0.25 6.11 12.84
C ASN A 826 -0.92 5.30 11.72
N GLU A 827 -0.95 3.99 11.89
CA GLU A 827 -1.52 3.06 10.91
C GLU A 827 -2.68 2.26 11.53
N ILE A 828 -3.79 2.14 10.81
CA ILE A 828 -4.88 1.19 11.05
C ILE A 828 -4.82 0.13 9.96
N VAL A 829 -4.90 -1.14 10.35
CA VAL A 829 -5.17 -2.27 9.44
C VAL A 829 -6.46 -2.94 9.88
N VAL A 830 -7.32 -3.29 8.93
CA VAL A 830 -8.56 -4.03 9.16
C VAL A 830 -8.59 -5.27 8.27
N ARG A 831 -8.92 -6.43 8.83
CA ARG A 831 -9.27 -7.65 8.08
C ARG A 831 -10.77 -7.81 8.13
N VAL A 832 -11.39 -8.19 7.02
CA VAL A 832 -12.82 -8.48 6.91
C VAL A 832 -13.03 -9.81 6.19
N TRP A 833 -14.01 -10.59 6.66
CA TRP A 833 -14.49 -11.81 6.02
C TRP A 833 -16.02 -11.78 5.97
N ASP A 834 -16.59 -12.21 4.85
CA ASP A 834 -18.04 -12.38 4.68
C ASP A 834 -18.30 -13.72 3.96
N PRO A 835 -19.07 -14.64 4.56
CA PRO A 835 -19.50 -15.87 3.88
C PRO A 835 -20.65 -15.64 2.88
N THR A 836 -21.17 -14.42 2.76
CA THR A 836 -22.28 -14.00 1.90
C THR A 836 -23.46 -14.97 2.06
N ASP A 837 -23.90 -15.67 1.01
CA ASP A 837 -25.06 -16.55 1.05
C ASP A 837 -24.77 -17.98 1.51
N LEU A 838 -23.53 -18.33 1.84
CA LEU A 838 -23.19 -19.64 2.41
C LEU A 838 -23.32 -19.70 3.94
N GLY A 839 -23.30 -18.54 4.61
CA GLY A 839 -23.58 -18.41 6.03
C GLY A 839 -25.04 -18.04 6.31
N SER A 840 -25.44 -18.21 7.57
CA SER A 840 -26.79 -17.86 8.07
C SER A 840 -26.84 -16.51 8.78
N GLN A 841 -25.75 -15.74 8.72
CA GLN A 841 -25.69 -14.40 9.30
C GLN A 841 -26.76 -13.48 8.69
N PRO A 842 -27.28 -12.51 9.44
CA PRO A 842 -28.07 -11.41 8.90
C PRO A 842 -27.38 -10.75 7.70
N ARG A 843 -27.90 -11.00 6.49
CA ARG A 843 -27.33 -10.54 5.20
C ARG A 843 -28.35 -9.85 4.29
N GLY A 844 -29.60 -9.76 4.74
CA GLY A 844 -30.71 -9.18 3.96
C GLY A 844 -30.86 -9.91 2.62
N LYS A 845 -30.68 -9.17 1.52
CA LYS A 845 -30.84 -9.66 0.13
C LYS A 845 -29.54 -9.93 -0.63
N GLN A 846 -28.39 -9.91 0.03
CA GLN A 846 -27.09 -10.15 -0.60
C GLN A 846 -26.89 -11.62 -1.01
N VAL A 847 -26.51 -11.92 -2.26
CA VAL A 847 -26.17 -13.27 -2.74
C VAL A 847 -24.96 -13.27 -3.67
N ALA A 848 -24.17 -14.35 -3.69
CA ALA A 848 -23.03 -14.48 -4.60
C ALA A 848 -23.42 -14.35 -6.09
N GLU A 849 -24.61 -14.85 -6.47
CA GLU A 849 -25.16 -14.81 -7.83
C GLU A 849 -26.48 -14.01 -7.88
N PRO A 850 -26.44 -12.69 -8.14
CA PRO A 850 -27.63 -11.82 -8.12
C PRO A 850 -28.67 -12.19 -9.17
N HIS A 851 -29.94 -12.29 -8.75
CA HIS A 851 -31.06 -12.68 -9.60
C HIS A 851 -32.41 -12.24 -9.03
N GLY A 852 -33.33 -11.77 -9.88
CA GLY A 852 -34.68 -11.38 -9.46
C GLY A 852 -34.67 -10.28 -8.41
N ILE A 853 -35.03 -10.64 -7.16
CA ILE A 853 -35.04 -9.74 -5.99
C ILE A 853 -33.77 -9.82 -5.12
N TRP A 854 -32.82 -10.68 -5.47
CA TRP A 854 -31.57 -10.87 -4.73
C TRP A 854 -30.44 -10.08 -5.38
N TYR A 855 -29.70 -9.35 -4.55
CA TYR A 855 -28.77 -8.30 -4.98
C TYR A 855 -27.30 -8.70 -4.86
N THR A 856 -26.46 -7.83 -5.41
CA THR A 856 -25.00 -7.90 -5.31
C THR A 856 -24.53 -7.92 -3.84
N PRO A 857 -23.50 -8.71 -3.48
CA PRO A 857 -22.85 -8.64 -2.17
C PRO A 857 -22.25 -7.28 -1.88
N VAL A 858 -22.03 -6.99 -0.61
CA VAL A 858 -21.48 -5.76 -0.07
C VAL A 858 -20.45 -6.13 0.98
N THR A 859 -19.25 -6.54 0.58
CA THR A 859 -18.22 -6.97 1.53
C THR A 859 -17.35 -5.78 1.99
N GLY A 860 -17.05 -5.73 3.28
CA GLY A 860 -16.10 -4.78 3.87
C GLY A 860 -16.72 -3.53 4.48
N ILE A 861 -15.92 -2.45 4.54
CA ILE A 861 -16.30 -1.19 5.19
C ILE A 861 -17.27 -0.43 4.26
N TRP A 862 -18.54 -0.34 4.66
CA TRP A 862 -19.58 0.32 3.85
C TRP A 862 -20.23 1.55 4.53
N GLN A 863 -19.89 1.84 5.79
CA GLN A 863 -20.20 3.12 6.44
C GLN A 863 -18.94 3.81 6.99
N THR A 864 -19.05 5.11 7.31
CA THR A 864 -17.93 5.97 7.69
C THR A 864 -17.06 5.39 8.81
N VAL A 865 -15.75 5.62 8.70
CA VAL A 865 -14.75 5.35 9.75
C VAL A 865 -14.23 6.68 10.28
N TRP A 866 -14.15 6.86 11.59
CA TRP A 866 -13.69 8.12 12.19
C TRP A 866 -13.04 7.92 13.56
N LEU A 867 -12.36 8.98 14.02
CA LEU A 867 -11.83 9.09 15.39
C LEU A 867 -12.61 10.14 16.18
N GLU A 868 -12.80 9.90 17.48
CA GLU A 868 -13.26 10.90 18.45
C GLU A 868 -12.20 11.07 19.56
N ALA A 869 -11.99 12.31 20.01
CA ALA A 869 -11.26 12.56 21.25
C ALA A 869 -12.27 12.56 22.42
N ALA A 870 -12.37 11.43 23.12
CA ALA A 870 -13.30 11.27 24.24
C ALA A 870 -12.51 11.14 25.56
N PRO A 871 -12.72 12.00 26.57
CA PRO A 871 -11.99 11.93 27.83
C PRO A 871 -12.24 10.61 28.58
N ALA A 872 -11.42 10.30 29.59
CA ALA A 872 -11.60 9.10 30.42
C ALA A 872 -12.97 9.06 31.14
N LEU A 873 -13.57 10.23 31.39
CA LEU A 873 -14.90 10.39 31.96
C LEU A 873 -15.97 10.54 30.87
N SER A 874 -15.89 9.76 29.79
CA SER A 874 -16.76 9.88 28.62
C SER A 874 -18.20 9.42 28.83
N ILE A 875 -19.13 10.08 28.13
CA ILE A 875 -20.52 9.65 27.91
C ILE A 875 -20.54 8.67 26.72
N SER A 876 -20.86 7.39 26.94
CA SER A 876 -20.87 6.38 25.88
C SER A 876 -22.22 6.26 25.18
N LYS A 877 -23.33 6.50 25.89
CA LYS A 877 -24.70 6.46 25.36
C LYS A 877 -25.57 7.50 26.08
N VAL A 878 -26.47 8.13 25.33
CA VAL A 878 -27.62 8.88 25.85
C VAL A 878 -28.86 8.26 25.21
N GLN A 879 -29.86 7.89 26.02
CA GLN A 879 -31.13 7.32 25.57
C GLN A 879 -32.26 8.28 25.94
N PHE A 880 -33.19 8.52 25.02
CA PHE A 880 -34.39 9.33 25.25
C PHE A 880 -35.64 8.47 25.20
N THR A 881 -36.50 8.60 26.20
CA THR A 881 -37.82 7.98 26.26
C THR A 881 -38.88 9.07 26.48
N PRO A 882 -39.52 9.57 25.41
CA PRO A 882 -40.62 10.53 25.51
C PRO A 882 -41.85 9.95 26.22
N ASP A 883 -42.40 10.70 27.16
CA ASP A 883 -43.66 10.41 27.84
C ASP A 883 -44.61 11.59 27.62
N VAL A 884 -45.29 11.53 26.47
CA VAL A 884 -46.24 12.56 26.01
C VAL A 884 -47.42 12.71 27.00
N ALA A 885 -47.87 11.62 27.62
CA ALA A 885 -49.02 11.63 28.51
C ALA A 885 -48.75 12.42 29.80
N ASN A 886 -47.53 12.33 30.35
CA ASN A 886 -47.11 13.08 31.53
C ASN A 886 -46.30 14.35 31.20
N GLN A 887 -46.22 14.75 29.93
CA GLN A 887 -45.47 15.92 29.44
C GLN A 887 -44.02 15.95 29.93
N GLN A 888 -43.30 14.83 29.80
CA GLN A 888 -41.94 14.68 30.29
C GLN A 888 -41.09 13.83 29.35
N VAL A 889 -39.76 13.90 29.50
CA VAL A 889 -38.82 13.00 28.86
C VAL A 889 -37.95 12.34 29.92
N GLN A 890 -37.81 11.01 29.85
CA GLN A 890 -36.80 10.29 30.60
C GLN A 890 -35.51 10.25 29.77
N ILE A 891 -34.39 10.55 30.41
CA ILE A 891 -33.06 10.64 29.80
C ILE A 891 -32.12 9.75 30.59
N GLU A 892 -31.58 8.74 29.93
CA GLU A 892 -30.61 7.82 30.52
C GLU A 892 -29.22 8.08 29.95
N VAL A 893 -28.30 8.51 30.81
CA VAL A 893 -26.92 8.87 30.44
C VAL A 893 -25.99 7.82 31.00
N THR A 894 -25.32 7.11 30.10
CA THR A 894 -24.29 6.12 30.44
C THR A 894 -22.92 6.77 30.30
N ALA A 895 -22.16 6.84 31.40
CA ALA A 895 -20.86 7.49 31.44
C ALA A 895 -19.88 6.77 32.39
N GLY A 896 -18.60 6.73 32.01
CA GLY A 896 -17.52 6.20 32.85
C GLY A 896 -17.52 4.68 33.07
N LEU A 897 -18.16 3.89 32.19
CA LEU A 897 -18.19 2.41 32.29
C LEU A 897 -16.80 1.75 32.27
N GLU A 898 -15.80 2.41 31.67
CA GLU A 898 -14.42 1.90 31.60
C GLU A 898 -13.61 2.14 32.89
N LEU A 899 -14.17 2.85 33.87
CA LEU A 899 -13.54 3.04 35.17
C LEU A 899 -13.59 1.73 35.96
N LYS A 900 -12.43 1.27 36.46
CA LYS A 900 -12.30 0.06 37.31
C LYS A 900 -13.26 0.02 38.51
N GLN A 901 -13.71 1.18 38.96
CA GLN A 901 -14.85 1.36 39.86
C GLN A 901 -15.67 2.54 39.29
N PRO A 902 -16.93 2.34 38.86
CA PRO A 902 -17.76 3.43 38.36
C PRO A 902 -18.01 4.47 39.45
N ALA A 903 -17.31 5.60 39.38
CA ALA A 903 -17.51 6.72 40.27
C ALA A 903 -18.91 7.35 40.06
N ALA A 904 -19.46 7.98 41.11
CA ALA A 904 -20.71 8.73 41.00
C ALA A 904 -20.46 10.08 40.29
N LEU A 905 -20.40 10.03 38.95
CA LEU A 905 -20.15 11.18 38.09
C LEU A 905 -21.37 12.11 38.07
N PRO A 906 -21.21 13.42 38.32
CA PRO A 906 -22.29 14.39 38.19
C PRO A 906 -22.63 14.59 36.71
N ILE A 907 -23.90 14.41 36.37
CA ILE A 907 -24.41 14.60 35.00
C ILE A 907 -25.30 15.84 35.01
N GLU A 908 -25.09 16.74 34.08
CA GLU A 908 -25.95 17.87 33.78
C GLU A 908 -26.54 17.71 32.37
N VAL A 909 -27.81 18.07 32.22
CA VAL A 909 -28.55 18.03 30.96
C VAL A 909 -29.22 19.39 30.74
N SER A 910 -29.12 19.95 29.55
CA SER A 910 -29.95 21.08 29.13
C SER A 910 -30.67 20.75 27.82
N ILE A 911 -31.95 21.09 27.75
CA ILE A 911 -32.82 20.89 26.59
C ILE A 911 -33.19 22.27 26.05
N ARG A 912 -33.13 22.43 24.73
CA ARG A 912 -33.28 23.72 24.05
C ARG A 912 -34.25 23.66 22.87
N THR A 913 -34.78 24.83 22.53
CA THR A 913 -35.53 25.10 21.31
C THR A 913 -34.90 26.34 20.66
N GLY A 914 -33.99 26.11 19.70
CA GLY A 914 -33.05 27.14 19.26
C GLY A 914 -32.17 27.64 20.42
N ASP A 915 -32.08 28.96 20.61
CA ASP A 915 -31.27 29.54 21.70
C ASP A 915 -31.90 29.38 23.10
N ALA A 916 -33.21 29.15 23.18
CA ALA A 916 -33.95 29.11 24.45
C ALA A 916 -33.78 27.77 25.18
N VAL A 917 -33.41 27.81 26.46
CA VAL A 917 -33.39 26.62 27.33
C VAL A 917 -34.80 26.38 27.86
N VAL A 918 -35.39 25.22 27.57
CA VAL A 918 -36.76 24.86 27.99
C VAL A 918 -36.79 23.95 29.21
N ALA A 919 -35.73 23.16 29.45
CA ALA A 919 -35.58 22.34 30.65
C ALA A 919 -34.11 22.10 30.99
N THR A 920 -33.83 21.88 32.28
CA THR A 920 -32.48 21.50 32.77
C THR A 920 -32.60 20.43 33.84
N GLY A 921 -31.67 19.47 33.82
CA GLY A 921 -31.56 18.39 34.79
C GLY A 921 -30.17 18.27 35.37
N ALA A 922 -30.09 17.80 36.61
CA ALA A 922 -28.83 17.37 37.22
C ALA A 922 -29.04 16.04 37.96
N GLY A 923 -28.07 15.14 37.86
CA GLY A 923 -28.11 13.81 38.45
C GLY A 923 -26.70 13.28 38.74
N LYS A 924 -26.60 12.01 39.14
CA LYS A 924 -25.33 11.30 39.28
C LYS A 924 -25.44 9.89 38.74
N THR A 925 -24.35 9.38 38.17
CA THR A 925 -24.30 7.97 37.79
C THR A 925 -24.28 7.05 39.01
N ALA A 926 -24.99 5.93 38.91
CA ALA A 926 -24.90 4.79 39.81
C ALA A 926 -24.55 3.57 38.95
N GLY A 927 -23.40 2.93 39.21
CA GLY A 927 -22.90 1.86 38.34
C GLY A 927 -22.60 2.28 36.90
N GLY A 928 -22.41 3.58 36.65
CA GLY A 928 -22.17 4.15 35.31
C GLY A 928 -23.42 4.67 34.60
N LEU A 929 -24.63 4.50 35.15
CA LEU A 929 -25.89 4.98 34.59
C LEU A 929 -26.50 6.10 35.44
N ALA A 930 -26.91 7.21 34.82
CA ALA A 930 -27.73 8.25 35.44
C ALA A 930 -29.08 8.35 34.70
N THR A 931 -30.19 8.22 35.42
CA THR A 931 -31.54 8.40 34.88
C THR A 931 -32.12 9.71 35.41
N LEU A 932 -32.53 10.60 34.51
CA LEU A 932 -33.18 11.87 34.81
C LEU A 932 -34.58 11.88 34.15
N THR A 933 -35.55 12.52 34.80
CA THR A 933 -36.87 12.77 34.20
C THR A 933 -37.13 14.26 34.23
N LEU A 934 -37.27 14.87 33.05
CA LEU A 934 -37.41 16.32 32.90
C LEU A 934 -38.78 16.68 32.33
N PRO A 935 -39.54 17.60 32.96
CA PRO A 935 -40.80 18.07 32.41
C PRO A 935 -40.57 18.95 31.19
N ILE A 936 -41.38 18.74 30.15
CA ILE A 936 -41.47 19.55 28.95
C ILE A 936 -42.94 20.03 28.88
N PRO A 937 -43.31 21.08 29.63
CA PRO A 937 -44.68 21.57 29.69
C PRO A 937 -45.13 22.08 28.31
N ASP A 938 -46.39 21.79 27.95
CA ASP A 938 -46.98 22.09 26.65
C ASP A 938 -46.09 21.65 25.47
N PRO A 939 -45.72 20.35 25.38
CA PRO A 939 -44.68 19.88 24.48
C PRO A 939 -45.12 20.02 23.00
N HIS A 940 -44.30 20.70 22.21
CA HIS A 940 -44.36 20.61 20.75
C HIS A 940 -44.02 19.17 20.35
N LEU A 941 -44.99 18.48 19.75
CA LEU A 941 -44.87 17.06 19.41
C LEU A 941 -44.28 16.86 18.01
N TRP A 942 -43.46 15.83 17.85
CA TRP A 942 -42.94 15.41 16.56
C TRP A 942 -44.00 14.62 15.77
N SER A 943 -44.11 14.92 14.49
CA SER A 943 -44.93 14.17 13.52
C SER A 943 -44.37 14.32 12.09
N PRO A 944 -44.86 13.56 11.10
CA PRO A 944 -44.47 13.75 9.70
C PRO A 944 -44.79 15.14 9.14
N ASP A 945 -45.90 15.75 9.55
CA ASP A 945 -46.28 17.09 9.07
C ASP A 945 -45.58 18.22 9.83
N ASP A 946 -45.18 17.95 11.08
CA ASP A 946 -44.50 18.88 11.98
C ASP A 946 -43.33 18.17 12.72
N PRO A 947 -42.15 18.05 12.07
CA PRO A 947 -41.02 17.26 12.57
C PRO A 947 -40.20 17.98 13.64
N PHE A 948 -40.85 18.42 14.71
CA PHE A 948 -40.20 19.19 15.76
C PHE A 948 -39.21 18.35 16.59
N LEU A 949 -37.99 18.86 16.77
CA LEU A 949 -36.93 18.22 17.53
C LEU A 949 -36.35 19.21 18.56
N TYR A 950 -36.10 18.71 19.77
CA TYR A 950 -35.44 19.44 20.84
C TYR A 950 -33.94 19.14 20.79
N ASP A 951 -33.11 20.18 20.84
CA ASP A 951 -31.67 20.03 20.94
C ASP A 951 -31.28 19.78 22.41
N VAL A 952 -30.32 18.88 22.65
CA VAL A 952 -29.88 18.48 23.99
C VAL A 952 -28.37 18.61 24.10
N GLU A 953 -27.92 19.17 25.22
CA GLU A 953 -26.52 19.12 25.64
C GLU A 953 -26.41 18.34 26.95
N VAL A 954 -25.54 17.33 26.98
CA VAL A 954 -25.23 16.52 28.16
C VAL A 954 -23.77 16.73 28.55
N ARG A 955 -23.52 16.95 29.84
CA ARG A 955 -22.19 17.19 30.40
C ARG A 955 -21.92 16.29 31.58
N VAL A 956 -20.68 15.81 31.71
CA VAL A 956 -20.14 15.40 33.01
C VAL A 956 -19.63 16.66 33.70
N ALA A 957 -20.26 17.08 34.79
CA ALA A 957 -20.03 18.37 35.43
C ALA A 957 -18.77 18.37 36.32
N GLN A 958 -17.60 18.16 35.71
CA GLN A 958 -16.26 18.20 36.32
C GLN A 958 -15.25 18.80 35.31
N PRO A 959 -14.08 19.29 35.76
CA PRO A 959 -13.09 19.94 34.87
C PRO A 959 -12.62 19.06 33.69
N ASP A 960 -12.42 17.76 33.91
CA ASP A 960 -12.01 16.78 32.89
C ASP A 960 -13.22 15.99 32.32
N GLY A 961 -14.42 16.54 32.49
CA GLY A 961 -15.68 15.92 32.11
C GLY A 961 -15.99 16.06 30.62
N ASP A 962 -16.71 15.07 30.09
CA ASP A 962 -17.16 15.04 28.70
C ASP A 962 -18.35 15.96 28.43
N ARG A 963 -18.54 16.34 27.17
CA ARG A 963 -19.65 17.14 26.67
C ARG A 963 -20.08 16.61 25.31
N VAL A 964 -21.35 16.26 25.20
CA VAL A 964 -21.95 15.79 23.95
C VAL A 964 -23.21 16.57 23.62
N GLN A 965 -23.46 16.79 22.33
CA GLN A 965 -24.73 17.29 21.81
C GLN A 965 -25.56 16.14 21.22
N SER A 966 -26.88 16.27 21.25
CA SER A 966 -27.83 15.26 20.78
C SER A 966 -29.19 15.92 20.51
N TYR A 967 -30.20 15.15 20.10
CA TYR A 967 -31.57 15.64 19.90
C TYR A 967 -32.61 14.53 20.11
N PHE A 968 -33.85 14.92 20.42
CA PHE A 968 -35.00 13.99 20.45
C PHE A 968 -36.29 14.67 19.97
N GLY A 969 -37.26 13.85 19.55
CA GLY A 969 -38.62 14.30 19.25
C GLY A 969 -39.61 13.83 20.33
N MET A 970 -40.48 14.71 20.82
CA MET A 970 -41.57 14.32 21.72
C MET A 970 -42.67 13.65 20.91
N ARG A 971 -42.76 12.31 20.93
CA ARG A 971 -43.86 11.57 20.29
C ARG A 971 -44.16 10.23 20.94
N SER A 972 -45.42 9.82 20.88
CA SER A 972 -45.87 8.47 21.25
C SER A 972 -46.41 7.71 20.04
N ILE A 973 -46.19 6.40 20.00
CA ILE A 973 -46.80 5.49 19.03
C ILE A 973 -47.48 4.35 19.80
N ALA A 974 -48.69 3.96 19.41
CA ALA A 974 -49.45 2.89 20.05
C ALA A 974 -50.40 2.19 19.08
N MET A 975 -50.86 1.00 19.45
CA MET A 975 -52.06 0.39 18.89
C MET A 975 -53.26 0.82 19.74
N GLY A 976 -54.36 1.21 19.10
CA GLY A 976 -55.63 1.44 19.78
C GLY A 976 -56.82 1.57 18.85
N PRO A 977 -58.05 1.60 19.39
CA PRO A 977 -59.27 1.66 18.59
C PRO A 977 -59.42 3.03 17.90
N GLY A 978 -59.64 3.02 16.58
CA GLY A 978 -60.04 4.20 15.83
C GLY A 978 -61.55 4.51 15.94
N PRO A 979 -62.05 5.55 15.22
CA PRO A 979 -63.45 6.00 15.30
C PRO A 979 -64.52 4.96 14.94
N ASN A 980 -64.15 3.92 14.17
CA ASN A 980 -65.01 2.78 13.81
C ASN A 980 -64.83 1.55 14.75
N GLY A 981 -64.08 1.69 15.85
CA GLY A 981 -63.81 0.63 16.82
C GLY A 981 -62.81 -0.43 16.35
N HIS A 982 -62.23 -0.30 15.15
CA HIS A 982 -61.18 -1.18 14.64
C HIS A 982 -59.81 -0.73 15.15
N GLN A 983 -58.89 -1.66 15.39
CA GLN A 983 -57.52 -1.31 15.79
C GLN A 983 -56.82 -0.47 14.71
N ARG A 984 -56.02 0.50 15.14
CA ARG A 984 -55.29 1.47 14.31
C ARG A 984 -53.90 1.71 14.87
N LEU A 985 -53.01 2.20 14.01
CA LEU A 985 -51.74 2.81 14.39
C LEU A 985 -52.04 4.24 14.86
N LEU A 986 -51.76 4.53 16.13
CA LEU A 986 -51.98 5.84 16.74
C LEU A 986 -50.63 6.57 16.89
N LEU A 987 -50.48 7.74 16.28
CA LEU A 987 -49.36 8.66 16.53
C LEU A 987 -49.87 9.79 17.43
N ASN A 988 -49.19 10.05 18.54
CA ASN A 988 -49.56 11.08 19.52
C ASN A 988 -51.01 10.95 20.04
N GLY A 989 -51.55 9.72 20.05
CA GLY A 989 -52.91 9.38 20.46
C GLY A 989 -53.94 9.35 19.32
N GLU A 990 -53.63 9.90 18.15
CA GLU A 990 -54.56 10.01 17.02
C GLU A 990 -54.28 8.98 15.91
N PRO A 991 -55.30 8.39 15.27
CA PRO A 991 -55.11 7.45 14.16
C PRO A 991 -54.43 8.10 12.95
N LEU A 992 -53.26 7.57 12.55
CA LEU A 992 -52.55 8.00 11.37
C LEU A 992 -52.44 6.84 10.37
N PHE A 993 -52.98 7.01 9.17
CA PHE A 993 -52.74 6.06 8.09
C PHE A 993 -51.31 6.23 7.58
N GLN A 994 -50.52 5.15 7.65
CA GLN A 994 -49.11 5.17 7.26
C GLN A 994 -48.98 4.65 5.83
N PHE A 995 -48.48 5.49 4.92
CA PHE A 995 -48.41 5.23 3.49
C PHE A 995 -47.02 5.57 2.96
N GLY A 996 -46.36 4.57 2.35
CA GLY A 996 -44.94 4.67 2.00
C GLY A 996 -44.49 3.69 0.92
N PRO A 997 -43.28 3.85 0.37
CA PRO A 997 -42.63 2.83 -0.42
C PRO A 997 -41.96 1.76 0.46
N LEU A 998 -41.74 0.58 -0.11
CA LEU A 998 -40.76 -0.38 0.38
C LEU A 998 -39.37 0.05 -0.10
N ASP A 999 -38.55 0.52 0.83
CA ASP A 999 -37.26 1.12 0.55
C ASP A 999 -36.15 0.07 0.67
N GLN A 1000 -35.50 -0.27 -0.45
CA GLN A 1000 -34.38 -1.23 -0.51
C GLN A 1000 -33.03 -0.62 -0.09
N GLY A 1001 -32.92 0.71 0.03
CA GLY A 1001 -31.67 1.40 0.38
C GLY A 1001 -30.52 1.19 -0.60
N TRP A 1002 -30.81 0.99 -1.90
CA TRP A 1002 -29.82 0.56 -2.89
C TRP A 1002 -29.46 1.66 -3.90
N TRP A 1003 -28.20 2.05 -3.91
CA TRP A 1003 -27.59 3.02 -4.82
C TRP A 1003 -26.94 2.30 -6.02
N PRO A 1004 -27.13 2.79 -7.25
CA PRO A 1004 -26.60 2.11 -8.44
C PRO A 1004 -25.07 2.13 -8.50
N ASP A 1005 -24.45 3.13 -7.90
CA ASP A 1005 -23.01 3.41 -7.94
C ASP A 1005 -22.32 3.01 -6.62
N GLY A 1006 -22.94 3.28 -5.47
CA GLY A 1006 -22.42 2.95 -4.13
C GLY A 1006 -22.98 1.69 -3.45
N LEU A 1007 -23.92 0.97 -4.07
CA LEU A 1007 -24.63 -0.19 -3.50
C LEU A 1007 -25.35 0.15 -2.19
N TYR A 1008 -24.81 -0.17 -1.02
CA TYR A 1008 -25.41 0.25 0.25
C TYR A 1008 -25.09 1.70 0.64
N THR A 1009 -24.01 2.26 0.13
CA THR A 1009 -23.50 3.57 0.56
C THR A 1009 -23.99 4.66 -0.39
N ALA A 1010 -24.66 5.69 0.13
CA ALA A 1010 -25.01 6.86 -0.68
C ALA A 1010 -23.76 7.65 -1.09
N PRO A 1011 -23.70 8.25 -2.29
CA PRO A 1011 -22.54 9.05 -2.70
C PRO A 1011 -22.29 10.26 -1.80
N THR A 1012 -23.35 10.94 -1.36
CA THR A 1012 -23.28 12.15 -0.52
C THR A 1012 -24.43 12.19 0.50
N ASP A 1013 -24.27 12.93 1.59
CA ASP A 1013 -25.36 13.18 2.56
C ASP A 1013 -26.55 13.92 1.91
N ALA A 1014 -26.28 14.77 0.91
CA ALA A 1014 -27.30 15.40 0.08
C ALA A 1014 -28.12 14.37 -0.73
N ALA A 1015 -27.53 13.23 -1.12
CA ALA A 1015 -28.25 12.15 -1.76
C ALA A 1015 -29.23 11.46 -0.79
N LEU A 1016 -28.78 11.13 0.44
CA LEU A 1016 -29.64 10.61 1.51
C LEU A 1016 -30.81 11.56 1.79
N ARG A 1017 -30.52 12.86 1.94
CA ARG A 1017 -31.54 13.89 2.16
C ARG A 1017 -32.55 13.96 1.02
N TYR A 1018 -32.08 13.96 -0.23
CA TYR A 1018 -32.95 14.07 -1.41
C TYR A 1018 -33.93 12.90 -1.53
N ASP A 1019 -33.51 11.70 -1.16
CA ASP A 1019 -34.33 10.49 -1.16
C ASP A 1019 -35.57 10.65 -0.23
N ILE A 1020 -35.34 11.19 0.98
CA ILE A 1020 -36.40 11.55 1.93
C ILE A 1020 -37.28 12.69 1.39
N GLU A 1021 -36.67 13.75 0.85
CA GLU A 1021 -37.42 14.89 0.27
C GLU A 1021 -38.33 14.46 -0.88
N MET A 1022 -37.87 13.55 -1.76
CA MET A 1022 -38.69 13.04 -2.87
C MET A 1022 -39.78 12.10 -2.38
N THR A 1023 -39.48 11.21 -1.43
CA THR A 1023 -40.47 10.32 -0.81
C THR A 1023 -41.64 11.14 -0.26
N LYS A 1024 -41.36 12.19 0.52
CA LYS A 1024 -42.39 13.12 1.00
C LYS A 1024 -43.11 13.86 -0.12
N LYS A 1025 -42.38 14.33 -1.14
CA LYS A 1025 -42.93 15.03 -2.31
C LYS A 1025 -43.89 14.17 -3.14
N PHE A 1026 -43.74 12.85 -3.13
CA PHE A 1026 -44.67 11.91 -3.74
C PHE A 1026 -45.94 11.66 -2.91
N GLY A 1027 -46.07 12.29 -1.73
CA GLY A 1027 -47.24 12.19 -0.85
C GLY A 1027 -47.15 11.06 0.18
N PHE A 1028 -45.98 10.45 0.35
CA PHE A 1028 -45.75 9.44 1.38
C PHE A 1028 -45.39 10.07 2.73
N ASN A 1029 -45.84 9.45 3.81
CA ASN A 1029 -45.50 9.80 5.20
C ASN A 1029 -44.71 8.70 5.91
N LEU A 1030 -44.47 7.57 5.25
CA LEU A 1030 -43.72 6.40 5.71
C LEU A 1030 -42.66 6.03 4.66
N ALA A 1031 -41.57 5.40 5.09
CA ALA A 1031 -40.81 4.44 4.29
C ALA A 1031 -40.57 3.18 5.14
N ARG A 1032 -40.73 1.99 4.55
CA ARG A 1032 -40.33 0.75 5.22
C ARG A 1032 -38.92 0.39 4.75
N LYS A 1033 -37.92 0.57 5.61
CA LYS A 1033 -36.53 0.24 5.30
C LYS A 1033 -36.36 -1.27 5.36
N HIS A 1034 -36.15 -1.88 4.20
CA HIS A 1034 -36.32 -3.31 3.98
C HIS A 1034 -35.02 -4.08 4.14
N VAL A 1035 -35.00 -5.00 5.12
CA VAL A 1035 -33.92 -5.92 5.49
C VAL A 1035 -32.50 -5.32 5.47
N LYS A 1036 -32.37 -4.03 5.83
CA LYS A 1036 -31.14 -3.23 5.87
C LYS A 1036 -31.26 -2.21 7.02
N VAL A 1037 -30.19 -1.95 7.76
CA VAL A 1037 -30.06 -0.76 8.64
C VAL A 1037 -29.25 0.29 7.89
N GLU A 1038 -29.67 1.55 7.89
CA GLU A 1038 -28.94 2.66 7.23
C GLU A 1038 -27.90 3.31 8.17
N PRO A 1039 -27.02 4.20 7.67
CA PRO A 1039 -26.26 5.09 8.53
C PRO A 1039 -27.17 6.02 9.35
N ASP A 1040 -26.74 6.40 10.57
CA ASP A 1040 -27.42 7.33 11.51
C ASP A 1040 -27.89 8.64 10.81
N ARG A 1041 -27.14 9.07 9.80
CA ARG A 1041 -27.43 10.21 8.91
C ARG A 1041 -28.75 10.10 8.14
N TRP A 1042 -29.15 8.91 7.68
CA TRP A 1042 -30.42 8.72 6.96
C TRP A 1042 -31.61 8.90 7.91
N TYR A 1043 -31.56 8.27 9.08
CA TYR A 1043 -32.58 8.44 10.12
C TYR A 1043 -32.64 9.89 10.65
N TYR A 1044 -31.50 10.57 10.77
CA TYR A 1044 -31.46 12.01 11.05
C TYR A 1044 -32.23 12.85 10.02
N TRP A 1045 -32.14 12.52 8.72
CA TRP A 1045 -32.95 13.19 7.71
C TRP A 1045 -34.43 12.81 7.78
N CYS A 1046 -34.77 11.56 8.10
CA CYS A 1046 -36.16 11.16 8.40
C CYS A 1046 -36.74 11.92 9.60
N ASP A 1047 -35.96 12.09 10.68
CA ASP A 1047 -36.33 12.85 11.86
C ASP A 1047 -36.52 14.34 11.56
N LYS A 1048 -35.57 14.97 10.84
CA LYS A 1048 -35.56 16.42 10.55
C LYS A 1048 -36.58 16.81 9.48
N LEU A 1049 -36.87 15.94 8.51
CA LEU A 1049 -37.81 16.20 7.42
C LEU A 1049 -39.21 15.66 7.71
N GLY A 1050 -39.37 14.74 8.66
CA GLY A 1050 -40.66 14.18 9.06
C GLY A 1050 -41.13 13.05 8.16
N LEU A 1051 -40.45 11.91 8.20
CA LEU A 1051 -40.87 10.68 7.53
C LEU A 1051 -40.91 9.55 8.58
N LEU A 1052 -41.99 8.79 8.67
CA LEU A 1052 -42.04 7.58 9.52
C LEU A 1052 -41.17 6.48 8.93
N VAL A 1053 -40.63 5.64 9.80
CA VAL A 1053 -39.83 4.47 9.43
C VAL A 1053 -40.39 3.22 10.10
N TRP A 1054 -40.63 2.18 9.30
CA TRP A 1054 -40.64 0.80 9.78
C TRP A 1054 -39.26 0.23 9.51
N GLN A 1055 -38.59 -0.25 10.56
CA GLN A 1055 -37.22 -0.74 10.47
C GLN A 1055 -37.22 -2.27 10.49
N ASP A 1056 -36.91 -2.88 9.35
CA ASP A 1056 -36.74 -4.32 9.23
C ASP A 1056 -35.35 -4.75 9.78
N GLN A 1057 -35.32 -5.89 10.45
CA GLN A 1057 -34.07 -6.60 10.74
C GLN A 1057 -33.56 -7.26 9.44
N PRO A 1058 -32.26 -7.17 9.11
CA PRO A 1058 -31.67 -7.96 8.01
C PRO A 1058 -31.90 -9.47 8.22
N SER A 1059 -32.45 -10.14 7.22
CA SER A 1059 -32.74 -11.58 7.28
C SER A 1059 -31.45 -12.41 7.23
N GLY A 1060 -31.37 -13.48 8.04
CA GLY A 1060 -30.28 -14.45 8.00
C GLY A 1060 -30.76 -15.81 7.50
N MET A 1061 -30.08 -16.39 6.49
CA MET A 1061 -30.37 -17.72 5.92
C MET A 1061 -29.14 -18.23 5.18
N ALA A 1062 -28.69 -19.46 5.41
CA ALA A 1062 -27.71 -20.09 4.52
C ALA A 1062 -28.40 -20.68 3.29
N ARG A 1063 -27.85 -20.46 2.08
CA ARG A 1063 -28.37 -20.99 0.80
C ARG A 1063 -28.56 -22.51 0.81
N GLU A 1064 -27.70 -23.21 1.54
CA GLU A 1064 -27.71 -24.68 1.62
C GLU A 1064 -28.66 -25.23 2.71
N LYS A 1065 -29.19 -24.35 3.57
CA LYS A 1065 -30.19 -24.69 4.59
C LYS A 1065 -31.55 -24.18 4.12
N ASN A 1066 -32.58 -25.03 4.15
CA ASN A 1066 -33.95 -24.66 3.74
C ASN A 1066 -34.65 -23.80 4.83
N GLN A 1067 -34.10 -22.62 5.11
CA GLN A 1067 -34.46 -21.70 6.19
C GLN A 1067 -35.47 -20.61 5.76
N SER A 1068 -36.27 -20.87 4.73
CA SER A 1068 -37.40 -20.03 4.33
C SER A 1068 -38.73 -20.71 4.67
N VAL A 1069 -39.50 -20.12 5.58
CA VAL A 1069 -40.83 -20.63 5.97
C VAL A 1069 -41.85 -20.29 4.88
N ARG A 1070 -42.72 -21.24 4.55
CA ARG A 1070 -43.88 -21.02 3.66
C ARG A 1070 -45.17 -21.02 4.49
N ALA A 1071 -46.22 -20.41 3.94
CA ALA A 1071 -47.55 -20.47 4.56
C ALA A 1071 -47.95 -21.93 4.89
N GLY A 1072 -48.50 -22.14 6.09
CA GLY A 1072 -48.87 -23.44 6.64
C GLY A 1072 -47.73 -24.36 7.07
N HIS A 1073 -46.47 -23.90 7.08
CA HIS A 1073 -45.31 -24.69 7.53
C HIS A 1073 -44.83 -24.25 8.92
N ALA A 1074 -44.08 -25.11 9.61
CA ALA A 1074 -43.44 -24.79 10.88
C ALA A 1074 -42.27 -23.78 10.71
N ASP A 1075 -41.80 -23.23 11.82
CA ASP A 1075 -40.61 -22.37 11.85
C ASP A 1075 -39.35 -23.12 11.37
N SER A 1076 -38.38 -22.38 10.84
CA SER A 1076 -37.12 -22.95 10.33
C SER A 1076 -36.26 -23.49 11.47
N ASP A 1077 -35.49 -24.54 11.16
CA ASP A 1077 -34.47 -25.06 12.07
C ASP A 1077 -33.24 -24.14 12.07
N PHE A 1078 -32.95 -23.58 13.23
CA PHE A 1078 -31.81 -22.70 13.51
C PHE A 1078 -31.03 -23.31 14.68
N SER A 1079 -29.71 -23.38 14.57
CA SER A 1079 -28.88 -23.77 15.70
C SER A 1079 -28.89 -22.67 16.77
N PRO A 1080 -28.57 -22.99 18.04
CA PRO A 1080 -28.45 -21.98 19.10
C PRO A 1080 -27.53 -20.82 18.72
N GLU A 1081 -26.42 -21.10 18.03
CA GLU A 1081 -25.45 -20.09 17.58
C GLU A 1081 -26.02 -19.18 16.48
N GLU A 1082 -26.83 -19.72 15.56
CA GLU A 1082 -27.51 -18.94 14.52
C GLU A 1082 -28.56 -17.99 15.14
N HIS A 1083 -29.33 -18.50 16.11
CA HIS A 1083 -30.29 -17.70 16.87
C HIS A 1083 -29.59 -16.63 17.73
N GLU A 1084 -28.52 -16.98 18.44
CA GLU A 1084 -27.76 -16.03 19.27
C GLU A 1084 -27.16 -14.89 18.44
N GLN A 1085 -26.61 -15.18 17.25
CA GLN A 1085 -26.07 -14.15 16.35
C GLN A 1085 -27.18 -13.25 15.79
N TYR A 1086 -28.32 -13.83 15.37
CA TYR A 1086 -29.47 -13.05 14.90
C TYR A 1086 -30.01 -12.13 16.01
N MET A 1087 -30.17 -12.65 17.24
CA MET A 1087 -30.63 -11.87 18.39
C MET A 1087 -29.63 -10.80 18.84
N LEU A 1088 -28.32 -11.04 18.66
CA LEU A 1088 -27.27 -10.05 18.91
C LEU A 1088 -27.41 -8.86 17.95
N GLU A 1089 -27.54 -9.10 16.65
CA GLU A 1089 -27.68 -8.03 15.65
C GLU A 1089 -29.03 -7.30 15.77
N LEU A 1090 -30.14 -8.04 16.01
CA LEU A 1090 -31.46 -7.45 16.31
C LEU A 1090 -31.39 -6.51 17.53
N ARG A 1091 -30.72 -6.93 18.60
CA ARG A 1091 -30.50 -6.09 19.77
C ARG A 1091 -29.70 -4.83 19.43
N ARG A 1092 -28.60 -4.97 18.68
CA ARG A 1092 -27.74 -3.83 18.32
C ARG A 1092 -28.44 -2.84 17.39
N MET A 1093 -29.29 -3.31 16.47
CA MET A 1093 -30.14 -2.44 15.65
C MET A 1093 -31.05 -1.57 16.52
N ILE A 1094 -31.75 -2.17 17.49
CA ILE A 1094 -32.64 -1.44 18.42
C ILE A 1094 -31.83 -0.52 19.34
N ASP A 1095 -30.71 -0.99 19.89
CA ASP A 1095 -29.82 -0.21 20.77
C ASP A 1095 -29.20 1.01 20.07
N THR A 1096 -28.97 0.93 18.76
CA THR A 1096 -28.43 2.01 17.92
C THR A 1096 -29.54 2.98 17.50
N CYS A 1097 -30.60 2.47 16.89
CA CYS A 1097 -31.61 3.31 16.24
C CYS A 1097 -32.72 3.79 17.20
N GLY A 1098 -32.74 3.29 18.44
CA GLY A 1098 -33.80 3.52 19.43
C GLY A 1098 -33.99 4.96 19.92
N ASN A 1099 -33.14 5.92 19.55
CA ASN A 1099 -33.40 7.34 19.82
C ASN A 1099 -34.22 8.04 18.72
N HIS A 1100 -34.26 7.52 17.50
CA HIS A 1100 -34.94 8.21 16.39
C HIS A 1100 -36.46 8.25 16.61
N PRO A 1101 -37.09 9.45 16.67
CA PRO A 1101 -38.54 9.56 16.68
C PRO A 1101 -39.17 9.02 15.39
N CYS A 1102 -38.46 9.06 14.25
CA CYS A 1102 -38.97 8.54 12.97
C CYS A 1102 -39.33 7.05 13.01
N ILE A 1103 -38.58 6.23 13.75
CA ILE A 1103 -38.84 4.80 13.86
C ILE A 1103 -40.03 4.57 14.79
N VAL A 1104 -41.08 3.97 14.22
CA VAL A 1104 -42.36 3.71 14.88
C VAL A 1104 -42.74 2.22 14.93
N ALA A 1105 -42.11 1.38 14.12
CA ALA A 1105 -42.28 -0.07 14.17
C ALA A 1105 -40.95 -0.81 13.92
N TRP A 1106 -40.74 -1.90 14.67
CA TRP A 1106 -39.71 -2.90 14.43
C TRP A 1106 -40.32 -4.08 13.64
N VAL A 1107 -39.63 -4.56 12.61
CA VAL A 1107 -40.07 -5.71 11.79
C VAL A 1107 -38.99 -6.82 11.82
N PRO A 1108 -39.07 -7.78 12.77
CA PRO A 1108 -38.02 -8.80 12.89
C PRO A 1108 -37.96 -9.79 11.71
N PHE A 1109 -39.09 -10.17 11.12
CA PHE A 1109 -39.15 -11.16 10.03
C PHE A 1109 -39.89 -10.66 8.81
N ASN A 1110 -39.42 -11.08 7.63
CA ASN A 1110 -39.99 -10.75 6.34
C ASN A 1110 -40.10 -12.00 5.44
N GLU A 1111 -41.26 -12.22 4.81
CA GLU A 1111 -41.55 -13.30 3.83
C GLU A 1111 -41.11 -14.72 4.27
N GLY A 1112 -41.07 -14.97 5.58
CA GLY A 1112 -40.58 -16.23 6.16
C GLY A 1112 -39.06 -16.44 6.05
N TRP A 1113 -38.30 -15.45 5.57
CA TRP A 1113 -36.84 -15.53 5.42
C TRP A 1113 -36.14 -15.56 6.77
N GLY A 1114 -35.52 -16.70 7.09
CA GLY A 1114 -34.87 -16.92 8.38
C GLY A 1114 -35.85 -16.95 9.54
N GLN A 1115 -37.15 -17.15 9.29
CA GLN A 1115 -38.15 -17.15 10.34
C GLN A 1115 -37.99 -18.38 11.24
N HIS A 1116 -37.59 -18.13 12.49
CA HIS A 1116 -37.31 -19.12 13.53
C HIS A 1116 -37.78 -18.58 14.90
N GLN A 1117 -38.13 -19.48 15.83
CA GLN A 1117 -38.56 -19.14 17.20
C GLN A 1117 -39.50 -17.92 17.29
N THR A 1118 -40.42 -17.80 16.34
CA THR A 1118 -41.05 -16.52 15.96
C THR A 1118 -41.63 -15.77 17.17
N ASN A 1119 -42.47 -16.44 17.96
CA ASN A 1119 -43.15 -15.80 19.09
C ASN A 1119 -42.19 -15.44 20.24
N GLU A 1120 -41.06 -16.13 20.38
CA GLU A 1120 -40.01 -15.77 21.35
C GLU A 1120 -39.29 -14.50 20.93
N VAL A 1121 -38.85 -14.41 19.66
CA VAL A 1121 -38.21 -13.23 19.07
C VAL A 1121 -39.12 -12.00 19.15
N LEU A 1122 -40.39 -12.14 18.77
CA LEU A 1122 -41.35 -11.03 18.81
C LEU A 1122 -41.68 -10.60 20.25
N ALA A 1123 -41.84 -11.55 21.19
CA ALA A 1123 -42.07 -11.25 22.60
C ALA A 1123 -40.85 -10.61 23.26
N TRP A 1124 -39.64 -11.05 22.90
CA TRP A 1124 -38.39 -10.42 23.32
C TRP A 1124 -38.31 -8.98 22.80
N THR A 1125 -38.54 -8.76 21.50
CA THR A 1125 -38.48 -7.43 20.86
C THR A 1125 -39.40 -6.44 21.57
N LYS A 1126 -40.67 -6.83 21.77
CA LYS A 1126 -41.69 -6.01 22.43
C LYS A 1126 -41.41 -5.72 23.92
N LYS A 1127 -40.67 -6.62 24.58
CA LYS A 1127 -40.21 -6.43 25.96
C LYS A 1127 -38.96 -5.55 26.03
N TYR A 1128 -38.07 -5.64 25.03
CA TYR A 1128 -36.82 -4.90 24.98
C TYR A 1128 -37.04 -3.42 24.68
N ASP A 1129 -37.89 -3.11 23.69
CA ASP A 1129 -38.36 -1.75 23.43
C ASP A 1129 -39.90 -1.69 23.39
N PRO A 1130 -40.55 -1.33 24.52
CA PRO A 1130 -42.00 -1.16 24.58
C PRO A 1130 -42.50 0.17 24.00
N SER A 1131 -41.61 1.03 23.48
CA SER A 1131 -41.94 2.38 22.99
C SER A 1131 -42.20 2.46 21.47
N ARG A 1132 -42.08 1.33 20.76
CA ARG A 1132 -42.48 1.15 19.36
C ARG A 1132 -43.39 -0.07 19.21
N LEU A 1133 -44.06 -0.14 18.06
CA LEU A 1133 -44.86 -1.31 17.68
C LEU A 1133 -43.95 -2.43 17.18
N VAL A 1134 -44.36 -3.68 17.37
CA VAL A 1134 -43.68 -4.84 16.79
C VAL A 1134 -44.57 -5.44 15.72
N ASN A 1135 -44.13 -5.42 14.47
CA ASN A 1135 -44.84 -6.12 13.41
C ASN A 1135 -44.80 -7.64 13.65
N GLY A 1136 -45.85 -8.35 13.27
CA GLY A 1136 -45.75 -9.80 13.11
C GLY A 1136 -44.76 -10.16 11.99
N PRO A 1137 -44.65 -11.45 11.62
CA PRO A 1137 -43.95 -11.83 10.40
C PRO A 1137 -44.56 -11.07 9.22
N SER A 1138 -43.73 -10.30 8.50
CA SER A 1138 -44.21 -9.46 7.40
C SER A 1138 -44.54 -10.35 6.21
N GLY A 1139 -45.83 -10.57 5.99
CA GLY A 1139 -46.33 -11.56 5.05
C GLY A 1139 -46.05 -13.01 5.46
N TRP A 1140 -46.41 -13.94 4.57
CA TRP A 1140 -46.22 -15.38 4.73
C TRP A 1140 -46.88 -15.95 5.99
N GLU A 1141 -46.11 -16.41 6.98
CA GLU A 1141 -46.60 -17.31 8.03
C GLU A 1141 -46.67 -16.64 9.40
N ASP A 1142 -47.81 -16.02 9.66
CA ASP A 1142 -48.17 -15.40 10.94
C ASP A 1142 -48.33 -16.44 12.07
N ARG A 1143 -47.74 -16.16 13.24
CA ARG A 1143 -47.81 -17.00 14.45
C ARG A 1143 -48.77 -16.47 15.53
N GLY A 1144 -49.58 -15.47 15.21
CA GLY A 1144 -50.62 -14.93 16.10
C GLY A 1144 -50.12 -13.92 17.12
N PHE A 1145 -48.91 -13.37 16.94
CA PHE A 1145 -48.27 -12.41 17.85
C PHE A 1145 -47.84 -11.14 17.10
N GLY A 1146 -47.36 -10.13 17.85
CA GLY A 1146 -47.09 -8.78 17.35
C GLY A 1146 -48.28 -7.83 17.56
N ASP A 1147 -48.07 -6.54 17.30
CA ASP A 1147 -49.11 -5.50 17.29
C ASP A 1147 -49.85 -5.42 15.94
N MET A 1148 -49.22 -5.90 14.88
CA MET A 1148 -49.70 -5.83 13.52
C MET A 1148 -49.75 -7.23 12.90
N LYS A 1149 -50.69 -7.43 11.97
CA LYS A 1149 -50.71 -8.57 11.06
C LYS A 1149 -50.61 -8.04 9.64
N ASP A 1150 -49.60 -8.52 8.95
CA ASP A 1150 -49.13 -7.93 7.71
C ASP A 1150 -49.43 -8.81 6.50
N MET A 1151 -50.09 -8.23 5.50
CA MET A 1151 -50.34 -8.86 4.21
C MET A 1151 -49.34 -8.38 3.16
N HIS A 1152 -48.73 -9.32 2.44
CA HIS A 1152 -48.09 -9.06 1.15
C HIS A 1152 -49.03 -9.51 0.03
N ARG A 1153 -49.36 -8.63 -0.93
CA ARG A 1153 -50.31 -8.95 -2.01
C ARG A 1153 -49.91 -8.31 -3.35
N TYR A 1154 -49.53 -9.16 -4.30
CA TYR A 1154 -49.11 -8.75 -5.63
C TYR A 1154 -50.16 -9.02 -6.72
N PRO A 1155 -50.65 -8.00 -7.47
CA PRO A 1155 -50.42 -6.55 -7.27
C PRO A 1155 -51.30 -5.91 -6.18
N GLY A 1156 -52.29 -6.65 -5.65
CA GLY A 1156 -53.21 -6.13 -4.63
C GLY A 1156 -54.08 -4.97 -5.13
N PRO A 1157 -54.41 -3.99 -4.25
CA PRO A 1157 -54.34 -4.10 -2.79
C PRO A 1157 -55.36 -5.13 -2.27
N ASP A 1158 -55.20 -5.59 -1.04
CA ASP A 1158 -56.12 -6.50 -0.34
C ASP A 1158 -55.89 -6.34 1.18
N MET A 1159 -56.67 -6.98 2.04
CA MET A 1159 -56.45 -6.93 3.50
C MET A 1159 -56.93 -8.19 4.22
N PHE A 1160 -56.33 -8.50 5.36
CA PHE A 1160 -56.89 -9.52 6.26
C PHE A 1160 -58.18 -9.02 6.93
N PRO A 1161 -59.13 -9.93 7.27
CA PRO A 1161 -60.28 -9.62 8.11
C PRO A 1161 -59.89 -8.92 9.41
N ILE A 1162 -60.81 -8.12 9.95
CA ILE A 1162 -60.56 -7.32 11.15
C ILE A 1162 -60.33 -8.21 12.37
N MET A 1163 -59.29 -7.87 13.12
CA MET A 1163 -58.92 -8.52 14.37
C MET A 1163 -59.17 -7.56 15.54
N PRO A 1164 -59.62 -8.06 16.71
CA PRO A 1164 -59.83 -7.23 17.90
C PRO A 1164 -58.52 -6.87 18.60
N ASP A 1165 -57.47 -7.64 18.38
CA ASP A 1165 -56.23 -7.70 19.15
C ASP A 1165 -54.97 -7.24 18.39
N ARG A 1166 -55.05 -7.07 17.06
CA ARG A 1166 -53.94 -6.63 16.20
C ARG A 1166 -54.42 -5.71 15.08
N VAL A 1167 -53.54 -4.82 14.62
CA VAL A 1167 -53.77 -3.92 13.49
C VAL A 1167 -53.62 -4.68 12.16
N SER A 1168 -54.57 -4.50 11.22
CA SER A 1168 -54.45 -5.05 9.85
C SER A 1168 -53.69 -4.07 8.96
N VAL A 1169 -52.58 -4.51 8.36
CA VAL A 1169 -51.72 -3.72 7.46
C VAL A 1169 -51.38 -4.47 6.18
N LEU A 1170 -51.01 -3.72 5.14
CA LEU A 1170 -50.61 -4.21 3.82
C LEU A 1170 -49.14 -3.82 3.59
N GLY A 1171 -48.20 -4.56 4.17
CA GLY A 1171 -46.78 -4.22 4.22
C GLY A 1171 -46.00 -4.45 2.94
N GLU A 1172 -46.62 -5.07 1.91
CA GLU A 1172 -46.21 -5.00 0.51
C GLU A 1172 -47.40 -5.15 -0.47
N TYR A 1173 -47.56 -4.23 -1.43
CA TYR A 1173 -48.43 -4.40 -2.59
C TYR A 1173 -47.94 -3.57 -3.79
N GLY A 1174 -48.49 -3.81 -4.98
CA GLY A 1174 -48.09 -3.11 -6.21
C GLY A 1174 -47.23 -3.98 -7.12
N GLY A 1175 -45.93 -3.73 -7.16
CA GLY A 1175 -44.99 -4.40 -8.06
C GLY A 1175 -45.20 -4.03 -9.53
N LEU A 1176 -45.55 -2.76 -9.80
CA LEU A 1176 -45.85 -2.26 -11.15
C LEU A 1176 -44.59 -1.65 -11.78
N GLY A 1177 -43.93 -2.41 -12.65
CA GLY A 1177 -42.70 -1.99 -13.34
C GLY A 1177 -42.97 -1.30 -14.68
N LEU A 1178 -42.20 -0.25 -14.97
CA LEU A 1178 -41.99 0.30 -16.30
C LEU A 1178 -40.48 0.42 -16.54
N PRO A 1179 -39.87 -0.45 -17.38
CA PRO A 1179 -38.46 -0.34 -17.72
C PRO A 1179 -38.23 0.92 -18.55
N VAL A 1180 -37.62 1.93 -17.96
CA VAL A 1180 -37.25 3.18 -18.64
C VAL A 1180 -35.85 3.02 -19.20
N ALA A 1181 -35.70 3.13 -20.52
CA ALA A 1181 -34.41 3.01 -21.19
C ALA A 1181 -33.39 4.02 -20.63
N GLY A 1182 -32.17 3.56 -20.33
CA GLY A 1182 -31.14 4.36 -19.65
C GLY A 1182 -31.33 4.53 -18.14
N HIS A 1183 -32.35 3.88 -17.54
CA HIS A 1183 -32.66 3.87 -16.11
C HIS A 1183 -32.88 2.46 -15.55
N THR A 1184 -32.39 1.41 -16.24
CA THR A 1184 -32.50 0.00 -15.84
C THR A 1184 -31.11 -0.62 -15.61
N TRP A 1185 -30.97 -1.47 -14.58
CA TRP A 1185 -29.70 -2.17 -14.29
C TRP A 1185 -29.37 -3.29 -15.29
N VAL A 1186 -30.37 -3.78 -16.03
CA VAL A 1186 -30.22 -4.72 -17.15
C VAL A 1186 -31.04 -4.23 -18.35
N ASP A 1187 -30.51 -4.38 -19.56
CA ASP A 1187 -31.18 -3.88 -20.78
C ASP A 1187 -32.41 -4.70 -21.20
N SER A 1188 -32.52 -5.94 -20.72
CA SER A 1188 -33.62 -6.86 -21.05
C SER A 1188 -33.92 -7.79 -19.88
N ASN A 1189 -35.08 -8.46 -19.92
CA ASN A 1189 -35.57 -9.34 -18.85
C ASN A 1189 -35.65 -8.65 -17.47
N ASN A 1190 -35.93 -7.33 -17.45
CA ASN A 1190 -36.21 -6.58 -16.23
C ASN A 1190 -37.36 -7.26 -15.46
N TRP A 1191 -37.15 -7.48 -14.17
CA TRP A 1191 -38.09 -8.18 -13.31
C TRP A 1191 -39.10 -7.22 -12.70
N GLY A 1192 -40.36 -7.67 -12.57
CA GLY A 1192 -41.43 -6.98 -11.86
C GLY A 1192 -42.70 -7.82 -11.90
N TYR A 1193 -43.54 -7.73 -10.86
CA TYR A 1193 -44.77 -8.53 -10.75
C TYR A 1193 -45.77 -8.24 -11.88
N ARG A 1194 -45.80 -7.00 -12.38
CA ARG A 1194 -46.44 -6.62 -13.65
C ARG A 1194 -45.59 -5.59 -14.38
N THR A 1195 -45.24 -5.87 -15.63
CA THR A 1195 -44.46 -4.96 -16.48
C THR A 1195 -45.34 -4.29 -17.53
N TYR A 1196 -45.20 -2.97 -17.69
CA TYR A 1196 -45.89 -2.15 -18.68
C TYR A 1196 -44.93 -1.58 -19.72
N THR A 1197 -45.45 -1.11 -20.86
CA THR A 1197 -44.62 -0.59 -21.97
C THR A 1197 -44.71 0.92 -22.15
N THR A 1198 -45.74 1.55 -21.59
CA THR A 1198 -45.98 2.99 -21.66
C THR A 1198 -46.17 3.60 -20.27
N ARG A 1199 -45.96 4.92 -20.17
CA ARG A 1199 -46.20 5.68 -18.94
C ARG A 1199 -47.69 5.69 -18.59
N GLU A 1200 -48.53 5.78 -19.59
CA GLU A 1200 -49.98 5.86 -19.50
C GLU A 1200 -50.56 4.57 -18.91
N GLU A 1201 -50.15 3.40 -19.42
CA GLU A 1201 -50.53 2.09 -18.87
C GLU A 1201 -50.16 1.93 -17.39
N LEU A 1202 -48.93 2.34 -17.02
CA LEU A 1202 -48.47 2.31 -15.62
C LEU A 1202 -49.33 3.24 -14.75
N GLN A 1203 -49.56 4.47 -15.19
CA GLN A 1203 -50.34 5.47 -14.45
C GLN A 1203 -51.79 5.02 -14.24
N ASP A 1204 -52.46 4.51 -15.26
CA ASP A 1204 -53.85 4.05 -15.15
C ASP A 1204 -53.97 2.82 -14.23
N ASN A 1205 -52.99 1.91 -14.25
CA ASN A 1205 -52.97 0.79 -13.32
C ASN A 1205 -52.64 1.21 -11.88
N TYR A 1206 -51.70 2.14 -11.68
CA TYR A 1206 -51.40 2.72 -10.38
C TYR A 1206 -52.62 3.43 -9.77
N ARG A 1207 -53.35 4.23 -10.57
CA ARG A 1207 -54.63 4.83 -10.15
C ARG A 1207 -55.63 3.74 -9.75
N ARG A 1208 -55.84 2.73 -10.59
CA ARG A 1208 -56.77 1.62 -10.30
C ARG A 1208 -56.43 0.87 -9.01
N LEU A 1209 -55.15 0.74 -8.63
CA LEU A 1209 -54.77 0.18 -7.33
C LEU A 1209 -55.08 1.16 -6.18
N THR A 1210 -54.65 2.42 -6.33
CA THR A 1210 -54.76 3.45 -5.28
C THR A 1210 -56.21 3.82 -4.98
N GLU A 1211 -57.09 3.85 -5.98
CA GLU A 1211 -58.53 4.09 -5.85
C GLU A 1211 -59.28 3.02 -5.03
N GLN A 1212 -58.69 1.83 -4.84
CA GLN A 1212 -59.26 0.79 -3.98
C GLN A 1212 -58.90 0.98 -2.49
N LEU A 1213 -57.79 1.66 -2.17
CA LEU A 1213 -57.33 1.84 -0.79
C LEU A 1213 -58.36 2.53 0.13
N PRO A 1214 -59.07 3.61 -0.26
CA PRO A 1214 -60.05 4.25 0.61
C PRO A 1214 -61.13 3.31 1.16
N SER A 1215 -61.56 2.32 0.36
CA SER A 1215 -62.53 1.32 0.82
C SER A 1215 -61.91 0.39 1.87
N LEU A 1216 -60.65 -0.01 1.71
CA LEU A 1216 -59.94 -0.86 2.66
C LEU A 1216 -59.62 -0.11 3.96
N ILE A 1217 -59.23 1.17 3.87
CA ILE A 1217 -59.00 2.07 5.02
C ILE A 1217 -60.27 2.24 5.84
N ALA A 1218 -61.40 2.50 5.18
CA ALA A 1218 -62.72 2.57 5.82
C ALA A 1218 -63.09 1.24 6.50
N SER A 1219 -62.75 0.11 5.86
CA SER A 1219 -63.02 -1.23 6.36
C SER A 1219 -62.13 -1.65 7.53
N GLY A 1220 -60.92 -1.08 7.67
CA GLY A 1220 -60.01 -1.45 8.74
C GLY A 1220 -58.50 -1.31 8.50
N LEU A 1221 -58.05 -1.16 7.26
CA LEU A 1221 -56.63 -1.09 6.92
C LEU A 1221 -55.97 0.16 7.53
N ALA A 1222 -54.85 -0.01 8.23
CA ALA A 1222 -54.18 1.09 8.94
C ALA A 1222 -52.86 1.56 8.31
N ALA A 1223 -52.27 0.76 7.43
CA ALA A 1223 -51.10 1.14 6.64
C ALA A 1223 -51.05 0.39 5.32
N ALA A 1224 -50.38 0.97 4.33
CA ALA A 1224 -50.06 0.31 3.06
C ALA A 1224 -48.66 0.72 2.58
N VAL A 1225 -47.87 -0.26 2.15
CA VAL A 1225 -46.51 -0.08 1.68
C VAL A 1225 -46.44 -0.54 0.22
N TYR A 1226 -46.13 0.41 -0.67
CA TYR A 1226 -46.11 0.21 -2.12
C TYR A 1226 -44.73 -0.25 -2.60
N THR A 1227 -44.68 -1.16 -3.58
CA THR A 1227 -43.43 -1.70 -4.17
C THR A 1227 -43.43 -1.63 -5.70
#